data_AF-A0A321LTN1-F1
#
_entry.id   AF-A0A321LTN1-F1
#
_cell.length_a   1.000
_cell.length_b   1.000
_cell.length_c   1.000
_cell.angle_alpha   90.00
_cell.angle_beta   90.00
_cell.angle_gamma   90.00
#
_symmetry.space_group_name_H-M   'P 1'
#
loop_
_entity.id
_entity.type
_entity.pdbx_description
1 polymer ?
#
loop_
_entity_poly.entity_id
_entity_poly.type
_entity_poly.pdbx_seq_one_letter_code
_entity_poly.pdbx_strand_id
1 'polypeptide(L)'
;MRIKRSVLYLAFLLSVSFLQSLASSPAEVARQADDIVNTYRKIIVLTSDDAPVDSATRERTSIMGRMLSQQNEDHIAALRTSLSADQGSLKTFLDRLEKNSDYHDADKLVFRDLLEDISVGLPSTPDAAPLAKRIADDLAALNQIQELYQKELARVFDRIRTRGMPVEREAWDKYLAFIRQKYQRDKLLKEYESSLPEEESRGFASKKKKDHDEIYGTELPPKTLLLTFDDGPHPRYTDRILAILKKYDLQAIFFQVGKNLGTVNGDTVKLTPTAQASYRILESGSALGNHSYTHALLPKLPESGYSSEIDTTNKLLKFILKTDPVLFRPPYGARNAGILQVVHADKLQSMEWNIDSMDWADPIPNSVAQRVLKEIDQQGRGIILFHDIHNRAIEVLPSLIETLQKNGYRFASWNGSGFSVPDTRGVQKVSLPKATEPPYRESWAAVVGVDSYHKWPRLRYAANDAKAVRDMLVQKYKFKPDHVFLLLNEQATRQNILSLLGDTLANPDMVKKEDRVFVFFAGHGATRKLPSGRDLGYIIPVDADLSSYQGQAISMTNFQDIAEAIPAKHLLFVMDSCYSGLALTRGGGIGRSANYLQEIARRGARQMFTAGGADEQVADNGPNGHSVFTWTLLQGLDGRADLNNDGVITASELATYVAPAVSALSHQTPAFGNLVGSEGGDFIFELKHESEFLSADSPQLGDDAIRLNSEVEELRAKNKQLQEQLAAAQEKLQQKTPGEETSLSLNDEGMRLYKEKKYEEAFHTFTRAAALDPNSALIANNAGFALYKLEHYEDSIAWFKKSIAIDPVRAVAYLNLGDAYVKLQRTPEARQAYEQYLQLAPASHSAPAVKQKLDALGAAQ
;
A
#
# COMPACT_ATOMS: atom_id res chain seq x y z
N MET A 1 -53.36 -35.24 28.91
CA MET A 1 -53.09 -34.35 27.75
C MET A 1 -51.99 -33.29 27.99
N ARG A 2 -51.53 -33.02 29.22
CA ARG A 2 -50.44 -32.05 29.51
C ARG A 2 -49.00 -32.61 29.45
N ILE A 3 -48.81 -33.93 29.44
CA ILE A 3 -47.46 -34.54 29.43
C ILE A 3 -46.87 -34.67 28.02
N LYS A 4 -47.70 -34.72 26.95
CA LYS A 4 -47.22 -34.82 25.56
C LYS A 4 -46.72 -33.49 24.96
N ARG A 5 -47.13 -32.32 25.50
CA ARG A 5 -46.66 -31.01 25.02
C ARG A 5 -45.28 -30.63 25.56
N SER A 6 -44.96 -31.02 26.78
CA SER A 6 -43.62 -30.77 27.35
C SER A 6 -42.53 -31.60 26.69
N VAL A 7 -42.85 -32.83 26.24
CA VAL A 7 -41.89 -33.69 25.52
C VAL A 7 -41.64 -33.20 24.08
N LEU A 8 -42.66 -32.63 23.40
CA LEU A 8 -42.47 -32.01 22.08
C LEU A 8 -41.71 -30.67 22.15
N TYR A 9 -41.93 -29.89 23.21
CA TYR A 9 -41.19 -28.62 23.39
C TYR A 9 -39.74 -28.87 23.80
N LEU A 10 -39.48 -29.94 24.59
CA LEU A 10 -38.12 -30.37 24.91
C LEU A 10 -37.42 -30.98 23.69
N ALA A 11 -38.13 -31.73 22.83
CA ALA A 11 -37.60 -32.24 21.57
C ALA A 11 -37.34 -31.13 20.53
N PHE A 12 -38.13 -30.06 20.53
CA PHE A 12 -37.92 -28.88 19.68
C PHE A 12 -36.79 -27.98 20.20
N LEU A 13 -36.66 -27.82 21.53
CA LEU A 13 -35.51 -27.13 22.13
C LEU A 13 -34.22 -27.95 22.03
N LEU A 14 -34.32 -29.28 22.05
CA LEU A 14 -33.21 -30.20 21.74
C LEU A 14 -32.93 -30.31 20.23
N SER A 15 -33.80 -29.87 19.32
CA SER A 15 -33.48 -29.79 17.89
C SER A 15 -32.95 -28.41 17.46
N VAL A 16 -33.34 -27.34 18.17
CA VAL A 16 -32.84 -25.97 17.91
C VAL A 16 -31.50 -25.71 18.63
N SER A 17 -31.19 -26.44 19.71
CA SER A 17 -29.89 -26.38 20.39
C SER A 17 -28.87 -27.42 19.89
N PHE A 18 -29.17 -28.15 18.82
CA PHE A 18 -28.32 -29.22 18.25
C PHE A 18 -27.92 -28.96 16.78
N LEU A 19 -28.22 -27.77 16.27
CA LEU A 19 -27.77 -27.27 14.97
C LEU A 19 -26.60 -26.29 15.08
N GLN A 20 -25.84 -26.36 16.18
CA GLN A 20 -24.48 -25.84 16.27
C GLN A 20 -23.52 -27.02 16.43
N SER A 21 -22.51 -27.07 15.55
CA SER A 21 -21.34 -27.95 15.60
C SER A 21 -21.55 -29.43 15.21
N LEU A 22 -21.93 -29.70 13.96
CA LEU A 22 -21.36 -30.87 13.28
C LEU A 22 -20.18 -30.37 12.46
N ALA A 23 -18.97 -30.83 12.81
CA ALA A 23 -17.78 -30.58 12.01
C ALA A 23 -18.05 -30.99 10.56
N SER A 24 -17.68 -30.13 9.61
CA SER A 24 -17.81 -30.47 8.20
C SER A 24 -16.89 -31.65 7.91
N SER A 25 -17.39 -32.65 7.17
CA SER A 25 -16.53 -33.79 6.82
C SER A 25 -15.33 -33.30 6.00
N PRO A 26 -14.15 -33.94 6.11
CA PRO A 26 -13.00 -33.58 5.28
C PRO A 26 -13.29 -33.58 3.78
N ALA A 27 -14.19 -34.47 3.33
CA ALA A 27 -14.64 -34.53 1.94
C ALA A 27 -15.46 -33.30 1.53
N GLU A 28 -16.28 -32.77 2.43
CA GLU A 28 -17.10 -31.58 2.17
C GLU A 28 -16.23 -30.32 2.09
N VAL A 29 -15.28 -30.14 3.02
CA VAL A 29 -14.31 -29.03 2.97
C VAL A 29 -13.48 -29.09 1.68
N ALA A 30 -13.06 -30.30 1.27
CA ALA A 30 -12.33 -30.49 0.03
C ALA A 30 -13.16 -30.13 -1.21
N ARG A 31 -14.42 -30.60 -1.25
CA ARG A 31 -15.35 -30.29 -2.34
C ARG A 31 -15.62 -28.79 -2.45
N GLN A 32 -15.88 -28.11 -1.33
CA GLN A 32 -16.12 -26.67 -1.31
C GLN A 32 -14.92 -25.88 -1.85
N ALA A 33 -13.70 -26.22 -1.43
CA ALA A 33 -12.48 -25.60 -1.96
C ALA A 33 -12.30 -25.86 -3.46
N ASP A 34 -12.60 -27.07 -3.94
CA ASP A 34 -12.51 -27.40 -5.37
C ASP A 34 -13.53 -26.66 -6.22
N ASP A 35 -14.75 -26.53 -5.73
CA ASP A 35 -15.81 -25.80 -6.40
C ASP A 35 -15.42 -24.32 -6.55
N ILE A 36 -14.73 -23.75 -5.55
CA ILE A 36 -14.18 -22.39 -5.64
C ILE A 36 -13.13 -22.30 -6.76
N VAL A 37 -12.11 -23.16 -6.74
CA VAL A 37 -11.03 -23.16 -7.74
C VAL A 37 -11.57 -23.41 -9.15
N ASN A 38 -12.49 -24.37 -9.31
CA ASN A 38 -13.06 -24.69 -10.62
C ASN A 38 -13.92 -23.56 -11.16
N THR A 39 -14.70 -22.89 -10.32
CA THR A 39 -15.50 -21.72 -10.71
C THR A 39 -14.59 -20.57 -11.12
N TYR A 40 -13.53 -20.33 -10.35
CA TYR A 40 -12.53 -19.31 -10.63
C TYR A 40 -11.82 -19.51 -11.98
N ARG A 41 -11.40 -20.75 -12.30
CA ARG A 41 -10.82 -21.10 -13.60
C ARG A 41 -11.78 -20.84 -14.77
N LYS A 42 -13.08 -21.12 -14.60
CA LYS A 42 -14.10 -20.81 -15.63
C LYS A 42 -14.21 -19.31 -15.87
N ILE A 43 -14.18 -18.49 -14.81
CA ILE A 43 -14.20 -17.03 -14.91
C ILE A 43 -13.01 -16.55 -15.75
N ILE A 44 -11.79 -16.98 -15.44
CA ILE A 44 -10.58 -16.59 -16.20
C ILE A 44 -10.72 -16.93 -17.70
N VAL A 45 -11.22 -18.12 -18.03
CA VAL A 45 -11.40 -18.54 -19.44
C VAL A 45 -12.47 -17.71 -20.16
N LEU A 46 -13.53 -17.29 -19.46
CA LEU A 46 -14.57 -16.43 -20.01
C LEU A 46 -14.06 -15.00 -20.26
N THR A 47 -13.22 -14.47 -19.37
CA THR A 47 -12.78 -13.07 -19.37
C THR A 47 -11.44 -12.84 -20.08
N SER A 48 -10.75 -13.87 -20.57
CA SER A 48 -9.44 -13.71 -21.21
C SER A 48 -9.48 -13.07 -22.60
N ASP A 49 -8.59 -12.09 -22.84
CA ASP A 49 -8.52 -11.22 -24.04
C ASP A 49 -7.88 -11.88 -25.29
N ASP A 50 -7.68 -13.19 -25.30
CA ASP A 50 -6.77 -13.86 -26.26
C ASP A 50 -7.29 -13.95 -27.70
N ALA A 51 -8.57 -13.65 -27.90
CA ALA A 51 -9.20 -13.68 -29.21
C ALA A 51 -10.16 -12.49 -29.36
N PRO A 52 -10.15 -11.80 -30.51
CA PRO A 52 -11.14 -10.78 -30.80
C PRO A 52 -12.53 -11.44 -30.85
N VAL A 53 -13.34 -11.15 -29.84
CA VAL A 53 -14.76 -11.51 -29.77
C VAL A 53 -15.62 -10.30 -30.13
N ASP A 54 -16.74 -10.55 -30.82
CA ASP A 54 -17.73 -9.53 -31.10
C ASP A 54 -18.36 -8.98 -29.80
N SER A 55 -19.05 -7.84 -29.89
CA SER A 55 -19.63 -7.16 -28.73
C SER A 55 -20.69 -8.00 -28.00
N ALA A 56 -21.49 -8.78 -28.72
CA ALA A 56 -22.55 -9.61 -28.13
C ALA A 56 -21.95 -10.81 -27.39
N THR A 57 -20.88 -11.40 -27.91
CA THR A 57 -20.11 -12.45 -27.23
C THR A 57 -19.40 -11.89 -25.99
N ARG A 58 -18.79 -10.72 -26.08
CA ARG A 58 -18.15 -10.05 -24.94
C ARG A 58 -19.14 -9.75 -23.81
N GLU A 59 -20.34 -9.31 -24.17
CA GLU A 59 -21.40 -9.06 -23.19
C GLU A 59 -21.85 -10.36 -22.50
N ARG A 60 -22.08 -11.43 -23.28
CA ARG A 60 -22.43 -12.75 -22.73
C ARG A 60 -21.38 -13.27 -21.76
N THR A 61 -20.09 -13.23 -22.15
CA THR A 61 -19.01 -13.69 -21.27
C THR A 61 -18.85 -12.82 -20.03
N SER A 62 -19.07 -11.50 -20.16
CA SER A 62 -19.01 -10.56 -19.05
C SER A 62 -20.11 -10.80 -18.00
N ILE A 63 -21.37 -10.93 -18.43
CA ILE A 63 -22.50 -11.22 -17.52
C ILE A 63 -22.33 -12.60 -16.87
N MET A 64 -21.99 -13.62 -17.68
CA MET A 64 -21.74 -14.98 -17.18
C MET A 64 -20.58 -15.01 -16.18
N GLY A 65 -19.51 -14.28 -16.45
CA GLY A 65 -18.37 -14.17 -15.55
C GLY A 65 -18.80 -13.59 -14.19
N ARG A 66 -19.55 -12.48 -14.18
CA ARG A 66 -20.03 -11.89 -12.90
C ARG A 66 -20.99 -12.82 -12.16
N MET A 67 -21.88 -13.52 -12.86
CA MET A 67 -22.76 -14.52 -12.24
C MET A 67 -21.97 -15.66 -11.58
N LEU A 68 -20.96 -16.18 -12.28
CA LEU A 68 -20.05 -17.18 -11.71
C LEU A 68 -19.24 -16.62 -10.55
N SER A 69 -18.86 -15.34 -10.60
CA SER A 69 -18.18 -14.67 -9.49
C SER A 69 -19.06 -14.61 -8.25
N GLN A 70 -20.33 -14.23 -8.39
CA GLN A 70 -21.28 -14.26 -7.27
C GLN A 70 -21.46 -15.68 -6.73
N GLN A 71 -21.60 -16.68 -7.60
CA GLN A 71 -21.66 -18.08 -7.18
C GLN A 71 -20.40 -18.47 -6.39
N ASN A 72 -19.24 -17.97 -6.81
CA ASN A 72 -17.97 -18.21 -6.12
C ASN A 72 -17.93 -17.57 -4.73
N GLU A 73 -18.46 -16.35 -4.58
CA GLU A 73 -18.62 -15.70 -3.27
C GLU A 73 -19.53 -16.50 -2.33
N ASP A 74 -20.62 -17.08 -2.86
CA ASP A 74 -21.50 -17.96 -2.08
C ASP A 74 -20.76 -19.25 -1.64
N HIS A 75 -19.93 -19.83 -2.53
CA HIS A 75 -19.07 -20.96 -2.18
C HIS A 75 -18.04 -20.58 -1.09
N ILE A 76 -17.42 -19.39 -1.18
CA ILE A 76 -16.48 -18.87 -0.18
C ILE A 76 -17.18 -18.67 1.17
N ALA A 77 -18.39 -18.12 1.19
CA ALA A 77 -19.17 -17.94 2.41
C ALA A 77 -19.55 -19.28 3.06
N ALA A 78 -19.92 -20.27 2.27
CA ALA A 78 -20.18 -21.64 2.74
C ALA A 78 -18.91 -22.27 3.34
N LEU A 79 -17.78 -22.18 2.63
CA LEU A 79 -16.50 -22.66 3.13
C LEU A 79 -16.10 -21.95 4.42
N ARG A 80 -16.18 -20.62 4.48
CA ARG A 80 -15.89 -19.82 5.70
C ARG A 80 -16.69 -20.33 6.90
N THR A 81 -17.97 -20.65 6.69
CA THR A 81 -18.84 -21.21 7.74
C THR A 81 -18.32 -22.57 8.21
N SER A 82 -17.96 -23.46 7.29
CA SER A 82 -17.35 -24.77 7.60
C SER A 82 -16.01 -24.63 8.33
N LEU A 83 -15.14 -23.70 7.93
CA LEU A 83 -13.82 -23.48 8.54
C LEU A 83 -13.92 -22.83 9.93
N SER A 84 -14.97 -22.05 10.18
CA SER A 84 -15.22 -21.41 11.48
C SER A 84 -15.87 -22.36 12.49
N ALA A 85 -16.40 -23.50 12.05
CA ALA A 85 -17.09 -24.45 12.91
C ALA A 85 -16.14 -25.21 13.85
N ASP A 86 -14.96 -25.61 13.35
CA ASP A 86 -13.96 -26.34 14.13
C ASP A 86 -12.54 -26.25 13.52
N GLN A 87 -11.53 -26.42 14.38
CA GLN A 87 -10.11 -26.37 13.97
C GLN A 87 -9.69 -27.52 13.04
N GLY A 88 -10.40 -28.65 13.05
CA GLY A 88 -10.14 -29.80 12.19
C GLY A 88 -10.52 -29.55 10.73
N SER A 89 -11.66 -28.89 10.51
CA SER A 89 -12.09 -28.39 9.20
C SER A 89 -11.07 -27.39 8.64
N LEU A 90 -10.62 -26.43 9.46
CA LEU A 90 -9.56 -25.48 9.09
C LEU A 90 -8.25 -26.20 8.73
N LYS A 91 -7.80 -27.15 9.55
CA LYS A 91 -6.59 -27.93 9.27
C LYS A 91 -6.68 -28.70 7.95
N THR A 92 -7.83 -29.32 7.69
CA THR A 92 -8.10 -30.06 6.45
C THR A 92 -8.00 -29.15 5.23
N PHE A 93 -8.57 -27.95 5.32
CA PHE A 93 -8.48 -26.95 4.27
C PHE A 93 -7.04 -26.52 4.00
N LEU A 94 -6.27 -26.18 5.04
CA LEU A 94 -4.86 -25.80 4.90
C LEU A 94 -4.03 -26.95 4.29
N ASP A 95 -4.26 -28.19 4.74
CA ASP A 95 -3.61 -29.37 4.16
C ASP A 95 -3.93 -29.52 2.66
N ARG A 96 -5.18 -29.24 2.25
CA ARG A 96 -5.56 -29.25 0.85
C ARG A 96 -4.89 -28.12 0.06
N LEU A 97 -4.93 -26.90 0.59
CA LEU A 97 -4.34 -25.72 -0.06
C LEU A 97 -2.84 -25.91 -0.34
N GLU A 98 -2.12 -26.52 0.61
CA GLU A 98 -0.68 -26.74 0.52
C GLU A 98 -0.29 -27.93 -0.35
N LYS A 99 -1.06 -29.04 -0.30
CA LYS A 99 -0.61 -30.34 -0.82
C LYS A 99 -1.37 -30.82 -2.06
N ASN A 100 -2.46 -30.15 -2.45
CA ASN A 100 -3.22 -30.57 -3.62
C ASN A 100 -2.44 -30.31 -4.90
N SER A 101 -1.97 -31.38 -5.56
CA SER A 101 -1.21 -31.31 -6.80
C SER A 101 -1.99 -30.72 -7.97
N ASP A 102 -3.32 -30.72 -7.90
CA ASP A 102 -4.17 -30.12 -8.92
C ASP A 102 -4.25 -28.59 -8.79
N TYR A 103 -3.79 -28.00 -7.67
CA TYR A 103 -3.82 -26.55 -7.45
C TYR A 103 -2.51 -25.92 -7.93
N HIS A 104 -2.64 -25.04 -8.92
CA HIS A 104 -1.56 -24.19 -9.38
C HIS A 104 -1.42 -22.96 -8.48
N ASP A 105 -0.29 -22.27 -8.56
CA ASP A 105 -0.03 -21.12 -7.68
C ASP A 105 -1.07 -20.00 -7.87
N ALA A 106 -1.51 -19.75 -9.11
CA ALA A 106 -2.59 -18.82 -9.39
C ALA A 106 -3.95 -19.24 -8.79
N ASP A 107 -4.25 -20.54 -8.70
CA ASP A 107 -5.49 -21.02 -8.09
C ASP A 107 -5.54 -20.71 -6.60
N LYS A 108 -4.38 -20.79 -5.92
CA LYS A 108 -4.29 -20.58 -4.46
C LYS A 108 -4.59 -19.13 -4.08
N LEU A 109 -4.37 -18.17 -4.98
CA LEU A 109 -4.61 -16.75 -4.74
C LEU A 109 -6.10 -16.44 -4.46
N VAL A 110 -7.03 -17.27 -4.95
CA VAL A 110 -8.48 -17.10 -4.70
C VAL A 110 -8.82 -17.19 -3.20
N PHE A 111 -8.00 -17.87 -2.40
CA PHE A 111 -8.24 -18.08 -0.97
C PHE A 111 -7.60 -17.03 -0.07
N ARG A 112 -6.88 -16.06 -0.63
CA ARG A 112 -6.15 -15.05 0.17
C ARG A 112 -7.09 -14.28 1.09
N ASP A 113 -8.15 -13.67 0.54
CA ASP A 113 -9.09 -12.86 1.32
C ASP A 113 -9.79 -13.70 2.41
N LEU A 114 -10.13 -14.96 2.11
CA LEU A 114 -10.69 -15.91 3.08
C LEU A 114 -9.72 -16.21 4.23
N LEU A 115 -8.44 -16.47 3.94
CA LEU A 115 -7.42 -16.72 4.95
C LEU A 115 -7.14 -15.49 5.81
N GLU A 116 -7.13 -14.31 5.20
CA GLU A 116 -6.98 -13.05 5.92
C GLU A 116 -8.15 -12.81 6.90
N ASP A 117 -9.39 -13.12 6.50
CA ASP A 117 -10.56 -13.03 7.37
C ASP A 117 -10.51 -14.04 8.54
N ILE A 118 -10.14 -15.29 8.25
CA ILE A 118 -10.00 -16.33 9.28
C ILE A 118 -8.88 -15.97 10.26
N SER A 119 -7.76 -15.43 9.78
CA SER A 119 -6.63 -15.01 10.62
C SER A 119 -7.05 -14.00 11.69
N VAL A 120 -7.91 -13.05 11.33
CA VAL A 120 -8.44 -12.04 12.26
C VAL A 120 -9.47 -12.64 13.23
N GLY A 121 -10.27 -13.61 12.77
CA GLY A 121 -11.30 -14.26 13.58
C GLY A 121 -10.78 -15.31 14.57
N LEU A 122 -9.53 -15.75 14.45
CA LEU A 122 -8.97 -16.78 15.32
C LEU A 122 -8.76 -16.27 16.77
N PRO A 123 -9.19 -17.04 17.78
CA PRO A 123 -9.01 -16.66 19.17
C PRO A 123 -7.52 -16.64 19.53
N SER A 124 -7.10 -15.66 20.32
CA SER A 124 -5.71 -15.55 20.83
C SER A 124 -5.46 -16.52 22.00
N THR A 125 -5.61 -17.83 21.77
CA THR A 125 -5.39 -18.88 22.76
C THR A 125 -4.14 -19.72 22.43
N PRO A 126 -3.48 -20.33 23.42
CA PRO A 126 -2.33 -21.22 23.18
C PRO A 126 -2.64 -22.36 22.19
N ASP A 127 -3.86 -22.89 22.21
CA ASP A 127 -4.28 -23.99 21.32
C ASP A 127 -4.46 -23.54 19.87
N ALA A 128 -4.82 -22.26 19.63
CA ALA A 128 -5.01 -21.70 18.29
C ALA A 128 -3.70 -21.14 17.69
N ALA A 129 -2.68 -20.87 18.51
CA ALA A 129 -1.42 -20.27 18.07
C ALA A 129 -0.70 -21.03 16.93
N PRO A 130 -0.65 -22.38 16.88
CA PRO A 130 -0.05 -23.09 15.76
C PRO A 130 -0.79 -22.89 14.43
N LEU A 131 -2.12 -22.83 14.47
CA LEU A 131 -2.95 -22.58 13.27
C LEU A 131 -2.83 -21.13 12.82
N ALA A 132 -2.83 -20.18 13.76
CA ALA A 132 -2.62 -18.76 13.45
C ALA A 132 -1.26 -18.52 12.77
N LYS A 133 -0.20 -19.18 13.27
CA LYS A 133 1.12 -19.13 12.65
C LYS A 133 1.10 -19.74 11.25
N ARG A 134 0.51 -20.92 11.07
CA ARG A 134 0.40 -21.60 9.77
C ARG A 134 -0.30 -20.72 8.72
N ILE A 135 -1.41 -20.08 9.09
CA ILE A 135 -2.12 -19.13 8.21
C ILE A 135 -1.25 -17.92 7.87
N ALA A 136 -0.49 -17.38 8.84
CA ALA A 136 0.43 -16.27 8.57
C ALA A 136 1.53 -16.66 7.58
N ASP A 137 2.08 -17.87 7.72
CA ASP A 137 3.09 -18.43 6.80
C ASP A 137 2.49 -18.63 5.39
N ASP A 138 1.27 -19.18 5.29
CA ASP A 138 0.55 -19.35 4.02
C ASP A 138 0.22 -18.01 3.35
N LEU A 139 -0.23 -17.01 4.10
CA LEU A 139 -0.45 -15.65 3.60
C LEU A 139 0.84 -15.02 3.08
N ALA A 140 1.97 -15.22 3.76
CA ALA A 140 3.27 -14.77 3.27
C ALA A 140 3.66 -15.46 1.95
N ALA A 141 3.40 -16.76 1.82
CA ALA A 141 3.64 -17.50 0.58
C ALA A 141 2.73 -17.03 -0.57
N LEU A 142 1.45 -16.76 -0.31
CA LEU A 142 0.51 -16.21 -1.29
C LEU A 142 0.93 -14.80 -1.75
N ASN A 143 1.39 -13.95 -0.83
CA ASN A 143 1.94 -12.64 -1.17
C ASN A 143 3.16 -12.76 -2.08
N GLN A 144 4.07 -13.70 -1.78
CA GLN A 144 5.20 -13.97 -2.64
C GLN A 144 4.74 -14.41 -4.03
N ILE A 145 3.82 -15.39 -4.14
CA ILE A 145 3.24 -15.84 -5.42
C ILE A 145 2.68 -14.65 -6.22
N GLN A 146 1.89 -13.79 -5.59
CA GLN A 146 1.33 -12.60 -6.23
C GLN A 146 2.42 -11.67 -6.78
N GLU A 147 3.45 -11.36 -5.98
CA GLU A 147 4.57 -10.54 -6.44
C GLU A 147 5.31 -11.17 -7.63
N LEU A 148 5.42 -12.50 -7.66
CA LEU A 148 6.08 -13.21 -8.75
C LEU A 148 5.32 -13.05 -10.06
N TYR A 149 3.99 -13.18 -10.04
CA TYR A 149 3.14 -12.92 -11.21
C TYR A 149 3.15 -11.44 -11.61
N GLN A 150 3.11 -10.52 -10.64
CA GLN A 150 3.24 -9.08 -10.92
C GLN A 150 4.57 -8.74 -11.61
N LYS A 151 5.69 -9.32 -11.14
CA LYS A 151 7.02 -9.16 -11.75
C LYS A 151 7.09 -9.81 -13.14
N GLU A 152 6.42 -10.93 -13.36
CA GLU A 152 6.34 -11.57 -14.67
C GLU A 152 5.60 -10.68 -15.68
N LEU A 153 4.41 -10.19 -15.32
CA LEU A 153 3.63 -9.29 -16.16
C LEU A 153 4.41 -7.99 -16.44
N ALA A 154 5.09 -7.42 -15.44
CA ALA A 154 5.97 -6.27 -15.66
C ALA A 154 7.07 -6.56 -16.70
N ARG A 155 7.68 -7.75 -16.68
CA ARG A 155 8.73 -8.18 -17.62
C ARG A 155 8.22 -8.57 -19.01
N VAL A 156 6.98 -9.02 -19.15
CA VAL A 156 6.37 -9.29 -20.45
C VAL A 156 6.21 -7.99 -21.24
N PHE A 157 5.96 -6.87 -20.55
CA PHE A 157 5.83 -5.55 -21.14
C PHE A 157 7.13 -4.73 -21.16
N ASP A 158 8.09 -5.00 -20.26
CA ASP A 158 9.48 -4.52 -20.32
C ASP A 158 10.40 -5.59 -20.95
N ARG A 159 10.62 -5.56 -22.26
CA ARG A 159 11.61 -6.44 -22.88
C ARG A 159 13.04 -6.06 -22.45
N ILE A 160 13.56 -6.67 -21.38
CA ILE A 160 14.96 -7.12 -21.17
C ILE A 160 15.00 -8.15 -19.99
N ARG A 161 15.70 -9.27 -20.22
CA ARG A 161 15.90 -10.40 -19.29
C ARG A 161 16.84 -10.07 -18.14
N THR A 162 16.49 -10.45 -16.91
CA THR A 162 17.42 -10.53 -15.76
C THR A 162 18.03 -11.94 -15.65
N ARG A 163 19.37 -12.03 -15.61
CA ARG A 163 20.11 -13.23 -15.18
C ARG A 163 19.97 -13.40 -13.66
N GLY A 164 19.52 -14.57 -13.23
CA GLY A 164 19.48 -15.01 -11.83
C GLY A 164 19.02 -16.47 -11.76
N MET A 165 19.49 -17.22 -10.76
CA MET A 165 19.17 -18.64 -10.54
C MET A 165 17.64 -18.87 -10.51
N PRO A 166 17.12 -19.99 -11.08
CA PRO A 166 15.70 -20.25 -11.12
C PRO A 166 15.19 -20.67 -9.74
N VAL A 167 14.22 -19.92 -9.22
CA VAL A 167 13.12 -20.54 -8.47
C VAL A 167 12.18 -21.04 -9.56
N GLU A 168 11.95 -22.35 -9.66
CA GLU A 168 11.03 -22.89 -10.65
C GLU A 168 9.61 -22.40 -10.34
N ARG A 169 8.98 -21.79 -11.36
CA ARG A 169 7.61 -21.23 -11.33
C ARG A 169 6.82 -21.78 -12.50
N GLU A 170 5.50 -21.74 -12.37
CA GLU A 170 4.63 -21.68 -13.54
C GLU A 170 4.63 -20.25 -14.13
N ALA A 171 4.74 -20.13 -15.46
CA ALA A 171 4.54 -18.85 -16.15
C ALA A 171 3.03 -18.59 -16.32
N TRP A 172 2.57 -17.35 -16.24
CA TRP A 172 1.14 -17.00 -16.43
C TRP A 172 0.57 -17.60 -17.72
N ASP A 173 1.32 -17.55 -18.82
CA ASP A 173 0.92 -18.17 -20.10
C ASP A 173 0.80 -19.70 -20.02
N LYS A 174 1.61 -20.37 -19.20
CA LYS A 174 1.53 -21.82 -18.97
C LYS A 174 0.28 -22.17 -18.16
N TYR A 175 -0.03 -21.38 -17.14
CA TYR A 175 -1.26 -21.52 -16.38
C TYR A 175 -2.50 -21.33 -17.26
N LEU A 176 -2.50 -20.28 -18.08
CA LEU A 176 -3.54 -20.03 -19.06
C LEU A 176 -3.67 -21.18 -20.07
N ALA A 177 -2.55 -21.73 -20.55
CA ALA A 177 -2.57 -22.90 -21.44
C ALA A 177 -3.15 -24.14 -20.75
N PHE A 178 -2.79 -24.39 -19.49
CA PHE A 178 -3.34 -25.48 -18.68
C PHE A 178 -4.87 -25.36 -18.52
N ILE A 179 -5.38 -24.22 -18.05
CA ILE A 179 -6.82 -24.05 -17.83
C ILE A 179 -7.62 -24.09 -19.14
N ARG A 180 -7.05 -23.68 -20.27
CA ARG A 180 -7.67 -23.76 -21.60
C ARG A 180 -7.77 -25.18 -22.15
N GLN A 181 -6.95 -26.11 -21.67
CA GLN A 181 -7.15 -27.54 -21.96
C GLN A 181 -8.36 -28.09 -21.21
N LYS A 182 -8.64 -27.56 -20.01
CA LYS A 182 -9.73 -28.00 -19.14
C LYS A 182 -11.08 -27.37 -19.50
N TYR A 183 -11.10 -26.09 -19.84
CA TYR A 183 -12.31 -25.33 -20.16
C TYR A 183 -12.19 -24.63 -21.50
N GLN A 184 -13.29 -24.63 -22.27
CA GLN A 184 -13.38 -23.93 -23.55
C GLN A 184 -14.53 -22.92 -23.49
N ARG A 185 -14.25 -21.68 -23.89
CA ARG A 185 -15.21 -20.57 -23.84
C ARG A 185 -16.55 -20.91 -24.50
N ASP A 186 -16.52 -21.45 -25.72
CA ASP A 186 -17.75 -21.77 -26.45
C ASP A 186 -18.59 -22.86 -25.76
N LYS A 187 -17.93 -23.81 -25.09
CA LYS A 187 -18.61 -24.84 -24.30
C LYS A 187 -19.25 -24.26 -23.05
N LEU A 188 -18.53 -23.38 -22.34
CA LEU A 188 -19.06 -22.67 -21.18
C LEU A 188 -20.26 -21.79 -21.58
N LEU A 189 -20.14 -21.03 -22.67
CA LEU A 189 -21.24 -20.22 -23.19
C LEU A 189 -22.48 -21.09 -23.45
N LYS A 190 -22.31 -22.25 -24.09
CA LYS A 190 -23.41 -23.19 -24.35
C LYS A 190 -24.00 -23.81 -23.08
N GLU A 191 -23.16 -24.17 -22.11
CA GLU A 191 -23.57 -24.76 -20.82
C GLU A 191 -24.44 -23.79 -20.01
N TYR A 192 -24.08 -22.51 -20.01
CA TYR A 192 -24.70 -21.49 -19.17
C TYR A 192 -25.69 -20.58 -19.91
N GLU A 193 -25.92 -20.76 -21.22
CA GLU A 193 -26.81 -19.88 -22.01
C GLU A 193 -28.22 -19.77 -21.41
N SER A 194 -28.77 -20.86 -20.86
CA SER A 194 -30.10 -20.86 -20.22
C SER A 194 -30.18 -20.03 -18.94
N SER A 195 -29.04 -19.83 -18.27
CA SER A 195 -28.93 -19.03 -17.05
C SER A 195 -28.91 -17.53 -17.34
N LEU A 196 -28.48 -17.13 -18.55
CA LEU A 196 -28.46 -15.73 -18.95
C LEU A 196 -29.87 -15.16 -19.08
N PRO A 197 -30.06 -13.85 -18.80
CA PRO A 197 -31.32 -13.18 -19.09
C PRO A 197 -31.52 -13.08 -20.61
N GLU A 198 -32.74 -12.73 -21.04
CA GLU A 198 -33.03 -12.45 -22.46
C GLU A 198 -32.11 -11.36 -23.02
N GLU A 199 -31.82 -11.39 -24.32
CA GLU A 199 -30.81 -10.51 -24.94
C GLU A 199 -31.07 -9.02 -24.67
N GLU A 200 -32.32 -8.60 -24.76
CA GLU A 200 -32.79 -7.24 -24.44
C GLU A 200 -32.64 -6.84 -22.96
N SER A 201 -32.43 -7.81 -22.08
CA SER A 201 -32.22 -7.60 -20.65
C SER A 201 -30.75 -7.62 -20.24
N ARG A 202 -29.84 -7.79 -21.20
CA ARG A 202 -28.37 -7.76 -21.02
C ARG A 202 -27.93 -6.30 -21.22
N GLY A 203 -27.38 -5.68 -20.17
CA GLY A 203 -27.31 -4.22 -20.02
C GLY A 203 -26.59 -3.40 -21.10
N PHE A 204 -25.76 -4.01 -21.96
CA PHE A 204 -25.01 -3.33 -23.01
C PHE A 204 -25.62 -3.52 -24.42
N ALA A 205 -26.55 -4.48 -24.60
CA ALA A 205 -27.34 -4.67 -25.81
C ALA A 205 -28.42 -3.58 -26.02
N SER A 206 -28.78 -2.86 -24.95
CA SER A 206 -29.72 -1.73 -24.94
C SER A 206 -29.13 -0.46 -25.61
N LYS A 207 -28.61 -0.57 -26.85
CA LYS A 207 -28.30 0.60 -27.68
C LYS A 207 -29.53 1.19 -28.37
N LYS A 208 -30.73 0.67 -28.08
CA LYS A 208 -31.97 0.98 -28.82
C LYS A 208 -32.98 1.80 -28.01
N LYS A 209 -32.51 2.83 -27.31
CA LYS A 209 -33.13 4.17 -27.17
C LYS A 209 -32.36 4.90 -26.08
N LYS A 210 -32.11 6.19 -26.27
CA LYS A 210 -31.75 7.07 -25.16
C LYS A 210 -32.97 7.11 -24.24
N ASP A 211 -33.02 6.22 -23.26
CA ASP A 211 -33.96 6.39 -22.16
C ASP A 211 -33.37 7.50 -21.28
N HIS A 212 -34.15 8.54 -21.02
CA HIS A 212 -33.67 9.76 -20.37
C HIS A 212 -33.33 9.57 -18.88
N ASP A 213 -33.57 8.37 -18.34
CA ASP A 213 -33.51 8.04 -16.92
C ASP A 213 -32.33 7.13 -16.55
N GLU A 214 -31.45 6.83 -17.51
CA GLU A 214 -30.23 6.06 -17.30
C GLU A 214 -28.98 6.93 -17.42
N ILE A 215 -28.00 6.67 -16.57
CA ILE A 215 -26.74 7.41 -16.50
C ILE A 215 -25.61 6.53 -17.00
N TYR A 216 -24.93 6.99 -18.06
CA TYR A 216 -23.77 6.32 -18.63
C TYR A 216 -22.51 7.18 -18.55
N GLY A 217 -21.36 6.54 -18.36
CA GLY A 217 -20.09 7.27 -18.30
C GLY A 217 -19.66 7.90 -19.63
N THR A 218 -20.24 7.48 -20.75
CA THR A 218 -20.06 8.11 -22.06
C THR A 218 -20.60 9.55 -22.11
N GLU A 219 -21.47 9.92 -21.17
CA GLU A 219 -22.08 11.25 -21.08
C GLU A 219 -21.25 12.25 -20.25
N LEU A 220 -20.21 11.77 -19.55
CA LEU A 220 -19.32 12.64 -18.78
C LEU A 220 -18.51 13.59 -19.69
N PRO A 221 -18.01 14.72 -19.18
CA PRO A 221 -17.11 15.57 -19.94
C PRO A 221 -15.80 14.86 -20.33
N PRO A 222 -15.06 15.36 -21.34
CA PRO A 222 -13.78 14.77 -21.73
C PRO A 222 -12.82 14.70 -20.55
N LYS A 223 -12.02 13.63 -20.49
CA LYS A 223 -11.06 13.38 -19.41
C LYS A 223 -11.68 13.49 -18.02
N THR A 224 -12.91 13.01 -17.88
CA THR A 224 -13.63 12.96 -16.60
C THR A 224 -14.00 11.52 -16.29
N LEU A 225 -13.66 11.10 -15.08
CA LEU A 225 -13.86 9.75 -14.58
C LEU A 225 -14.71 9.81 -13.31
N LEU A 226 -15.55 8.80 -13.08
CA LEU A 226 -16.25 8.62 -11.80
C LEU A 226 -15.86 7.26 -11.22
N LEU A 227 -15.42 7.25 -9.97
CA LEU A 227 -15.16 6.01 -9.24
C LEU A 227 -16.47 5.49 -8.64
N THR A 228 -16.78 4.23 -8.89
CA THR A 228 -17.93 3.55 -8.30
C THR A 228 -17.54 2.20 -7.71
N PHE A 229 -18.15 1.84 -6.60
CA PHE A 229 -17.88 0.62 -5.85
C PHE A 229 -19.17 -0.15 -5.59
N ASP A 230 -19.27 -1.36 -6.08
CA ASP A 230 -20.44 -2.24 -5.90
C ASP A 230 -20.18 -3.28 -4.79
N ASP A 231 -21.26 -3.98 -4.40
CA ASP A 231 -21.32 -5.11 -3.47
C ASP A 231 -21.11 -4.83 -1.96
N GLY A 232 -20.80 -3.59 -1.61
CA GLY A 232 -20.58 -3.16 -0.24
C GLY A 232 -21.83 -3.09 0.64
N PRO A 233 -21.65 -2.71 1.92
CA PRO A 233 -20.38 -2.39 2.56
C PRO A 233 -19.65 -3.63 3.08
N HIS A 234 -18.33 -3.64 2.96
CA HIS A 234 -17.44 -4.65 3.56
C HIS A 234 -16.80 -4.13 4.86
N PRO A 235 -16.77 -4.91 5.96
CA PRO A 235 -16.26 -4.45 7.26
C PRO A 235 -14.80 -4.02 7.27
N ARG A 236 -13.99 -4.49 6.32
CA ARG A 236 -12.54 -4.25 6.28
C ARG A 236 -12.08 -3.39 5.11
N TYR A 237 -12.76 -3.47 3.98
CA TYR A 237 -12.25 -2.96 2.72
C TYR A 237 -12.84 -1.61 2.37
N THR A 238 -14.13 -1.39 2.63
CA THR A 238 -14.79 -0.09 2.46
C THR A 238 -14.00 1.03 3.16
N ASP A 239 -13.62 0.85 4.43
CA ASP A 239 -12.87 1.88 5.17
C ASP A 239 -11.45 2.13 4.62
N ARG A 240 -10.79 1.09 4.08
CA ARG A 240 -9.48 1.24 3.43
C ARG A 240 -9.60 1.98 2.10
N ILE A 241 -10.67 1.74 1.34
CA ILE A 241 -10.99 2.49 0.12
C ILE A 241 -11.28 3.95 0.47
N LEU A 242 -12.09 4.21 1.51
CA LEU A 242 -12.35 5.58 1.98
C LEU A 242 -11.06 6.30 2.39
N ALA A 243 -10.12 5.61 3.06
CA ALA A 243 -8.82 6.19 3.40
C ALA A 243 -8.01 6.57 2.15
N ILE A 244 -8.06 5.75 1.09
CA ILE A 244 -7.42 6.06 -0.19
C ILE A 244 -8.11 7.26 -0.86
N LEU A 245 -9.43 7.25 -1.00
CA LEU A 245 -10.19 8.36 -1.61
C LEU A 245 -9.88 9.68 -0.90
N LYS A 246 -9.84 9.65 0.43
CA LYS A 246 -9.49 10.79 1.29
C LYS A 246 -8.06 11.29 1.10
N LYS A 247 -7.09 10.38 0.90
CA LYS A 247 -5.69 10.74 0.57
C LYS A 247 -5.60 11.56 -0.73
N TYR A 248 -6.44 11.23 -1.72
CA TYR A 248 -6.43 11.89 -3.03
C TYR A 248 -7.50 12.99 -3.18
N ASP A 249 -8.20 13.35 -2.10
CA ASP A 249 -9.33 14.31 -2.11
C ASP A 249 -10.42 13.96 -3.13
N LEU A 250 -10.74 12.66 -3.21
CA LEU A 250 -11.74 12.12 -4.12
C LEU A 250 -13.00 11.71 -3.38
N GLN A 251 -14.11 11.81 -4.09
CA GLN A 251 -15.39 11.23 -3.71
C GLN A 251 -15.75 10.12 -4.71
N ALA A 252 -16.58 9.17 -4.26
CA ALA A 252 -17.06 8.08 -5.10
C ALA A 252 -18.56 7.83 -4.85
N ILE A 253 -19.12 6.86 -5.58
CA ILE A 253 -20.46 6.34 -5.34
C ILE A 253 -20.35 4.87 -4.94
N PHE A 254 -20.98 4.49 -3.83
CA PHE A 254 -21.00 3.13 -3.33
C PHE A 254 -22.40 2.53 -3.48
N PHE A 255 -22.56 1.54 -4.36
CA PHE A 255 -23.80 0.80 -4.54
C PHE A 255 -23.85 -0.35 -3.53
N GLN A 256 -24.77 -0.25 -2.57
CA GLN A 256 -24.81 -1.14 -1.40
C GLN A 256 -25.83 -2.25 -1.61
N VAL A 257 -25.44 -3.49 -1.29
CA VAL A 257 -26.33 -4.64 -1.28
C VAL A 257 -27.09 -4.67 0.04
N GLY A 258 -28.43 -4.67 -0.02
CA GLY A 258 -29.28 -4.51 1.15
C GLY A 258 -29.05 -5.55 2.26
N LYS A 259 -28.75 -6.82 1.93
CA LYS A 259 -28.44 -7.86 2.93
C LYS A 259 -27.25 -7.50 3.82
N ASN A 260 -26.30 -6.73 3.29
CA ASN A 260 -25.11 -6.27 4.02
C ASN A 260 -25.44 -5.08 4.94
N LEU A 261 -26.58 -4.40 4.73
CA LEU A 261 -27.03 -3.28 5.55
C LEU A 261 -27.93 -3.71 6.71
N GLY A 262 -28.80 -4.69 6.52
CA GLY A 262 -29.78 -5.04 7.55
C GLY A 262 -30.96 -5.84 7.07
N THR A 263 -31.98 -5.92 7.92
CA THR A 263 -33.27 -6.53 7.61
C THR A 263 -34.41 -5.54 7.84
N VAL A 264 -35.51 -5.75 7.12
CA VAL A 264 -36.75 -4.97 7.23
C VAL A 264 -37.88 -5.92 7.59
N ASN A 265 -38.59 -5.64 8.69
CA ASN A 265 -39.77 -6.38 9.11
C ASN A 265 -40.93 -5.40 9.33
N GLY A 266 -41.85 -5.32 8.36
CA GLY A 266 -42.84 -4.24 8.32
C GLY A 266 -42.15 -2.88 8.23
N ASP A 267 -42.44 -1.99 9.17
CA ASP A 267 -41.79 -0.67 9.26
C ASP A 267 -40.52 -0.66 10.13
N THR A 268 -40.12 -1.81 10.69
CA THR A 268 -38.96 -1.90 11.57
C THR A 268 -37.70 -2.23 10.76
N VAL A 269 -36.71 -1.34 10.83
CA VAL A 269 -35.37 -1.53 10.27
C VAL A 269 -34.41 -2.00 11.36
N LYS A 270 -33.67 -3.08 11.09
CA LYS A 270 -32.58 -3.54 11.94
C LYS A 270 -31.29 -3.60 11.13
N LEU A 271 -30.36 -2.70 11.44
CA LEU A 271 -29.06 -2.66 10.78
C LEU A 271 -28.12 -3.76 11.29
N THR A 272 -27.25 -4.23 10.40
CA THR A 272 -26.09 -5.06 10.75
C THR A 272 -24.93 -4.18 11.25
N PRO A 273 -23.91 -4.75 11.92
CA PRO A 273 -22.68 -4.02 12.23
C PRO A 273 -21.95 -3.48 10.99
N THR A 274 -22.01 -4.20 9.88
CA THR A 274 -21.36 -3.80 8.60
C THR A 274 -21.96 -2.52 8.02
N ALA A 275 -23.23 -2.22 8.29
CA ALA A 275 -23.88 -0.97 7.88
C ALA A 275 -23.24 0.30 8.47
N GLN A 276 -22.40 0.17 9.51
CA GLN A 276 -21.66 1.32 10.05
C GLN A 276 -20.72 1.96 9.02
N ALA A 277 -20.19 1.17 8.08
CA ALA A 277 -19.35 1.69 7.01
C ALA A 277 -20.12 2.62 6.07
N SER A 278 -21.41 2.40 5.85
CA SER A 278 -22.25 3.29 5.03
C SER A 278 -22.37 4.70 5.62
N TYR A 279 -22.37 4.85 6.95
CA TYR A 279 -22.32 6.17 7.58
C TYR A 279 -20.98 6.88 7.30
N ARG A 280 -19.86 6.14 7.37
CA ARG A 280 -18.53 6.69 7.07
C ARG A 280 -18.37 7.05 5.59
N ILE A 281 -19.01 6.31 4.69
CA ILE A 281 -19.10 6.68 3.27
C ILE A 281 -19.75 8.07 3.14
N LEU A 282 -20.89 8.30 3.79
CA LEU A 282 -21.57 9.61 3.76
C LEU A 282 -20.73 10.72 4.40
N GLU A 283 -20.07 10.44 5.53
CA GLU A 283 -19.18 11.40 6.21
C GLU A 283 -17.98 11.80 5.34
N SER A 284 -17.56 10.97 4.39
CA SER A 284 -16.51 11.31 3.41
C SER A 284 -16.99 12.24 2.29
N GLY A 285 -18.29 12.51 2.20
CA GLY A 285 -18.92 13.22 1.08
C GLY A 285 -19.18 12.33 -0.14
N SER A 286 -18.94 11.03 -0.04
CA SER A 286 -19.29 10.04 -1.08
C SER A 286 -20.78 9.69 -1.01
N ALA A 287 -21.34 9.27 -2.16
CA ALA A 287 -22.77 8.95 -2.26
C ALA A 287 -23.04 7.45 -2.07
N LEU A 288 -24.25 7.13 -1.62
CA LEU A 288 -24.77 5.76 -1.56
C LEU A 288 -25.82 5.53 -2.66
N GLY A 289 -25.81 4.35 -3.24
CA GLY A 289 -26.81 3.87 -4.19
C GLY A 289 -27.36 2.49 -3.82
N ASN A 290 -28.52 2.15 -4.36
CA ASN A 290 -29.19 0.87 -4.20
C ASN A 290 -28.61 -0.17 -5.18
N HIS A 291 -28.21 -1.34 -4.66
CA HIS A 291 -27.72 -2.46 -5.47
C HIS A 291 -28.53 -3.75 -5.30
N SER A 292 -29.86 -3.64 -5.15
CA SER A 292 -30.77 -4.73 -4.75
C SER A 292 -30.47 -5.28 -3.35
N TYR A 293 -31.34 -6.18 -2.87
CA TYR A 293 -31.23 -6.70 -1.50
C TYR A 293 -30.30 -7.91 -1.43
N THR A 294 -30.45 -8.88 -2.33
CA THR A 294 -29.70 -10.14 -2.32
C THR A 294 -28.61 -10.24 -3.38
N HIS A 295 -28.51 -9.26 -4.28
CA HIS A 295 -27.68 -9.32 -5.50
C HIS A 295 -28.22 -10.34 -6.53
N ALA A 296 -29.55 -10.52 -6.57
CA ALA A 296 -30.21 -11.41 -7.51
C ALA A 296 -30.17 -10.90 -8.96
N LEU A 297 -30.21 -11.83 -9.91
CA LEU A 297 -30.38 -11.49 -11.33
C LEU A 297 -31.83 -11.05 -11.58
N LEU A 298 -32.09 -9.75 -11.40
CA LEU A 298 -33.45 -9.18 -11.36
C LEU A 298 -34.34 -9.57 -12.55
N PRO A 299 -33.86 -9.64 -13.81
CA PRO A 299 -34.71 -10.04 -14.94
C PRO A 299 -35.24 -11.48 -14.87
N LYS A 300 -34.70 -12.34 -14.00
CA LYS A 300 -35.21 -13.70 -13.76
C LYS A 300 -36.26 -13.76 -12.65
N LEU A 301 -36.48 -12.67 -11.92
CA LEU A 301 -37.50 -12.57 -10.89
C LEU A 301 -38.84 -12.10 -11.49
N PRO A 302 -39.98 -12.52 -10.94
CA PRO A 302 -41.26 -11.88 -11.24
C PRO A 302 -41.26 -10.44 -10.70
N GLU A 303 -42.22 -9.62 -11.13
CA GLU A 303 -42.34 -8.21 -10.73
C GLU A 303 -42.37 -7.99 -9.22
N SER A 304 -43.13 -8.80 -8.49
CA SER A 304 -43.14 -8.73 -7.03
C SER A 304 -41.77 -9.03 -6.41
N GLY A 305 -40.95 -9.85 -7.07
CA GLY A 305 -39.61 -10.22 -6.63
C GLY A 305 -38.62 -9.08 -6.78
N TYR A 306 -38.44 -8.54 -7.99
CA TYR A 306 -37.49 -7.44 -8.18
C TYR A 306 -37.96 -6.13 -7.51
N SER A 307 -39.26 -5.89 -7.41
CA SER A 307 -39.80 -4.76 -6.63
C SER A 307 -39.45 -4.89 -5.15
N SER A 308 -39.58 -6.09 -4.58
CA SER A 308 -39.20 -6.35 -3.18
C SER A 308 -37.69 -6.16 -2.95
N GLU A 309 -36.85 -6.59 -3.88
CA GLU A 309 -35.39 -6.40 -3.83
C GLU A 309 -35.00 -4.91 -3.77
N ILE A 310 -35.64 -4.09 -4.60
CA ILE A 310 -35.40 -2.65 -4.68
C ILE A 310 -35.97 -1.93 -3.45
N ASP A 311 -37.25 -2.15 -3.10
CA ASP A 311 -37.95 -1.48 -2.00
C ASP A 311 -37.32 -1.80 -0.62
N THR A 312 -36.95 -3.06 -0.38
CA THR A 312 -36.30 -3.45 0.89
C THR A 312 -34.98 -2.71 1.07
N THR A 313 -34.19 -2.59 0.00
CA THR A 313 -32.92 -1.87 0.03
C THR A 313 -33.13 -0.36 0.13
N ASN A 314 -34.17 0.18 -0.52
CA ASN A 314 -34.57 1.58 -0.37
C ASN A 314 -34.90 1.95 1.08
N LYS A 315 -35.65 1.10 1.79
CA LYS A 315 -35.98 1.32 3.21
C LYS A 315 -34.73 1.34 4.09
N LEU A 316 -33.79 0.44 3.85
CA LEU A 316 -32.51 0.38 4.57
C LEU A 316 -31.66 1.63 4.31
N LEU A 317 -31.51 2.00 3.03
CA LEU A 317 -30.76 3.19 2.64
C LEU A 317 -31.42 4.47 3.15
N LYS A 318 -32.75 4.59 3.07
CA LYS A 318 -33.50 5.73 3.62
C LYS A 318 -33.27 5.89 5.12
N PHE A 319 -33.22 4.78 5.85
CA PHE A 319 -32.92 4.80 7.27
C PHE A 319 -31.52 5.36 7.57
N ILE A 320 -30.54 5.07 6.71
CA ILE A 320 -29.15 5.54 6.84
C ILE A 320 -29.03 7.00 6.37
N LEU A 321 -29.47 7.31 5.15
CA LEU A 321 -29.40 8.60 4.46
C LEU A 321 -30.25 9.70 5.12
N LYS A 322 -31.34 9.30 5.80
CA LYS A 322 -32.42 10.20 6.26
C LYS A 322 -33.21 10.87 5.14
N THR A 323 -32.92 10.54 3.88
CA THR A 323 -33.64 10.94 2.67
C THR A 323 -33.89 9.70 1.81
N ASP A 324 -34.79 9.80 0.83
CA ASP A 324 -34.93 8.74 -0.15
C ASP A 324 -33.64 8.60 -0.97
N PRO A 325 -33.15 7.37 -1.23
CA PRO A 325 -32.07 7.15 -2.17
C PRO A 325 -32.49 7.60 -3.57
N VAL A 326 -31.52 8.04 -4.38
CA VAL A 326 -31.77 8.55 -5.74
C VAL A 326 -31.02 7.76 -6.81
N LEU A 327 -30.12 6.86 -6.42
CA LEU A 327 -29.30 6.09 -7.33
C LEU A 327 -29.59 4.60 -7.19
N PHE A 328 -29.64 3.92 -8.33
CA PHE A 328 -29.77 2.48 -8.44
C PHE A 328 -28.77 1.95 -9.45
N ARG A 329 -28.21 0.78 -9.18
CA ARG A 329 -27.47 0.00 -10.17
C ARG A 329 -27.99 -1.43 -10.13
N PRO A 330 -28.45 -2.00 -11.25
CA PRO A 330 -28.89 -3.38 -11.27
C PRO A 330 -27.70 -4.32 -11.11
N PRO A 331 -27.82 -5.38 -10.28
CA PRO A 331 -26.85 -6.47 -10.25
C PRO A 331 -26.49 -6.95 -11.66
N TYR A 332 -25.20 -7.19 -11.90
CA TYR A 332 -24.66 -7.62 -13.19
C TYR A 332 -24.85 -6.64 -14.36
N GLY A 333 -25.45 -5.47 -14.13
CA GLY A 333 -25.95 -4.56 -15.17
C GLY A 333 -27.22 -5.06 -15.87
N ALA A 334 -27.86 -6.12 -15.34
CA ALA A 334 -28.96 -6.81 -16.01
C ALA A 334 -30.33 -6.22 -15.60
N ARG A 335 -31.10 -5.74 -16.58
CA ARG A 335 -32.37 -5.03 -16.35
C ARG A 335 -33.26 -5.09 -17.56
N ASN A 336 -34.57 -4.92 -17.36
CA ASN A 336 -35.58 -4.86 -18.43
C ASN A 336 -36.52 -3.68 -18.20
N ALA A 337 -37.47 -3.46 -19.12
CA ALA A 337 -38.41 -2.33 -19.04
C ALA A 337 -39.23 -2.31 -17.74
N GLY A 338 -39.64 -3.48 -17.21
CA GLY A 338 -40.39 -3.56 -15.96
C GLY A 338 -39.56 -3.11 -14.75
N ILE A 339 -38.28 -3.50 -14.70
CA ILE A 339 -37.35 -3.06 -13.65
C ILE A 339 -37.13 -1.55 -13.73
N LEU A 340 -36.88 -1.02 -14.93
CA LEU A 340 -36.69 0.43 -15.12
C LEU A 340 -37.95 1.23 -14.76
N GLN A 341 -39.15 0.69 -15.01
CA GLN A 341 -40.40 1.32 -14.59
C GLN A 341 -40.51 1.41 -13.06
N VAL A 342 -40.09 0.38 -12.32
CA VAL A 342 -40.05 0.41 -10.85
C VAL A 342 -39.01 1.40 -10.34
N VAL A 343 -37.80 1.39 -10.92
CA VAL A 343 -36.73 2.35 -10.60
C VAL A 343 -37.24 3.79 -10.78
N HIS A 344 -37.90 4.09 -11.90
CA HIS A 344 -38.49 5.40 -12.15
C HIS A 344 -39.64 5.74 -11.18
N ALA A 345 -40.52 4.77 -10.89
CA ALA A 345 -41.62 4.98 -9.93
C ALA A 345 -41.11 5.33 -8.52
N ASP A 346 -39.98 4.76 -8.12
CA ASP A 346 -39.29 5.03 -6.86
C ASP A 346 -38.39 6.29 -6.92
N LYS A 347 -38.39 7.01 -8.05
CA LYS A 347 -37.57 8.22 -8.30
C LYS A 347 -36.05 7.96 -8.22
N LEU A 348 -35.65 6.74 -8.51
CA LEU A 348 -34.25 6.34 -8.64
C LEU A 348 -33.78 6.58 -10.09
N GLN A 349 -32.49 6.82 -10.26
CA GLN A 349 -31.81 6.86 -11.55
C GLN A 349 -30.92 5.62 -11.69
N SER A 350 -31.05 4.90 -12.81
CA SER A 350 -30.21 3.73 -13.08
C SER A 350 -28.84 4.18 -13.56
N MET A 351 -27.76 3.79 -12.88
CA MET A 351 -26.40 4.16 -13.26
C MET A 351 -25.60 2.94 -13.69
N GLU A 352 -25.12 2.97 -14.93
CA GLU A 352 -24.28 1.91 -15.50
C GLU A 352 -22.80 2.30 -15.46
N TRP A 353 -21.96 1.52 -16.13
CA TRP A 353 -20.53 1.81 -16.31
C TRP A 353 -20.11 1.56 -17.76
N ASN A 354 -18.97 2.11 -18.16
CA ASN A 354 -18.35 1.83 -19.46
C ASN A 354 -16.90 1.37 -19.33
N ILE A 355 -16.34 1.38 -18.12
CA ILE A 355 -14.99 0.88 -17.79
C ILE A 355 -15.14 -0.12 -16.65
N ASP A 356 -14.99 -1.41 -16.94
CA ASP A 356 -15.03 -2.50 -15.95
C ASP A 356 -13.60 -2.85 -15.52
N SER A 357 -13.29 -2.73 -14.23
CA SER A 357 -11.95 -3.09 -13.73
C SER A 357 -11.69 -4.59 -13.81
N MET A 358 -12.76 -5.40 -13.77
CA MET A 358 -12.69 -6.85 -13.60
C MET A 358 -11.84 -7.27 -12.39
N ASP A 359 -11.83 -6.45 -11.35
CA ASP A 359 -11.20 -6.79 -10.08
C ASP A 359 -11.79 -8.10 -9.53
N TRP A 360 -13.09 -8.33 -9.65
CA TRP A 360 -13.72 -9.61 -9.29
C TRP A 360 -13.15 -10.85 -10.02
N ALA A 361 -12.61 -10.70 -11.23
CA ALA A 361 -12.11 -11.82 -12.05
C ALA A 361 -10.60 -12.06 -11.92
N ASP A 362 -9.81 -11.00 -11.79
CA ASP A 362 -8.36 -11.04 -11.94
C ASP A 362 -7.67 -10.94 -10.57
N PRO A 363 -6.79 -11.89 -10.18
CA PRO A 363 -6.17 -11.88 -8.87
C PRO A 363 -4.94 -10.96 -8.82
N ILE A 364 -4.50 -10.43 -9.97
CA ILE A 364 -3.25 -9.68 -10.09
C ILE A 364 -3.55 -8.17 -10.20
N PRO A 365 -3.26 -7.36 -9.17
CA PRO A 365 -3.50 -5.92 -9.18
C PRO A 365 -2.96 -5.19 -10.41
N ASN A 366 -1.72 -5.48 -10.83
CA ASN A 366 -1.13 -4.82 -12.00
C ASN A 366 -1.89 -5.12 -13.30
N SER A 367 -2.46 -6.31 -13.44
CA SER A 367 -3.29 -6.69 -14.59
C SER A 367 -4.61 -5.91 -14.60
N VAL A 368 -5.25 -5.78 -13.44
CA VAL A 368 -6.44 -4.92 -13.24
C VAL A 368 -6.13 -3.46 -13.59
N ALA A 369 -5.05 -2.89 -13.05
CA ALA A 369 -4.65 -1.51 -13.33
C ALA A 369 -4.41 -1.26 -14.82
N GLN A 370 -3.68 -2.16 -15.49
CA GLN A 370 -3.40 -2.06 -16.93
C GLN A 370 -4.67 -2.13 -17.78
N ARG A 371 -5.60 -3.04 -17.44
CA ARG A 371 -6.90 -3.13 -18.12
C ARG A 371 -7.68 -1.83 -17.99
N VAL A 372 -7.78 -1.29 -16.78
CA VAL A 372 -8.50 -0.03 -16.54
C VAL A 372 -7.87 1.12 -17.31
N LEU A 373 -6.54 1.24 -17.31
CA LEU A 373 -5.83 2.26 -18.08
C LEU A 373 -6.07 2.11 -19.59
N LYS A 374 -6.02 0.88 -20.13
CA LYS A 374 -6.31 0.58 -21.54
C LYS A 374 -7.73 0.96 -21.95
N GLU A 375 -8.72 0.64 -21.12
CA GLU A 375 -10.12 1.04 -21.36
C GLU A 375 -10.29 2.56 -21.29
N ILE A 376 -9.66 3.21 -20.30
CA ILE A 376 -9.69 4.68 -20.18
C ILE A 376 -9.04 5.35 -21.40
N ASP A 377 -7.92 4.84 -21.90
CA ASP A 377 -7.26 5.36 -23.10
C ASP A 377 -8.13 5.22 -24.35
N GLN A 378 -8.96 4.17 -24.44
CA GLN A 378 -9.91 3.97 -25.54
C GLN A 378 -11.15 4.86 -25.43
N GLN A 379 -11.70 5.01 -24.21
CA GLN A 379 -12.97 5.70 -23.97
C GLN A 379 -12.79 7.21 -23.75
N GLY A 380 -11.64 7.64 -23.21
CA GLY A 380 -11.28 9.02 -22.88
C GLY A 380 -12.09 9.67 -21.75
N ARG A 381 -13.03 8.93 -21.14
CA ARG A 381 -13.93 9.32 -20.04
C ARG A 381 -14.71 8.09 -19.57
N GLY A 382 -15.33 8.17 -18.40
CA GLY A 382 -16.29 7.13 -18.02
C GLY A 382 -16.57 6.95 -16.55
N ILE A 383 -17.47 6.04 -16.27
CA ILE A 383 -17.75 5.53 -14.93
C ILE A 383 -16.97 4.22 -14.81
N ILE A 384 -16.12 4.14 -13.79
CA ILE A 384 -15.27 2.98 -13.50
C ILE A 384 -15.95 2.13 -12.44
N LEU A 385 -16.16 0.85 -12.76
CA LEU A 385 -16.67 -0.15 -11.83
C LEU A 385 -15.52 -0.85 -11.09
N PHE A 386 -15.50 -0.71 -9.77
CA PHE A 386 -14.75 -1.53 -8.81
C PHE A 386 -15.72 -2.15 -7.80
N HIS A 387 -15.21 -3.04 -6.95
CA HIS A 387 -15.97 -3.62 -5.85
C HIS A 387 -15.25 -3.32 -4.52
N ASP A 388 -15.98 -2.91 -3.48
CA ASP A 388 -15.39 -2.66 -2.15
C ASP A 388 -15.36 -3.91 -1.26
N ILE A 389 -15.49 -5.10 -1.86
CA ILE A 389 -15.39 -6.42 -1.22
C ILE A 389 -14.07 -7.14 -1.56
N HIS A 390 -13.14 -6.51 -2.29
CA HIS A 390 -11.88 -7.13 -2.70
C HIS A 390 -10.65 -6.32 -2.30
N ASN A 391 -9.63 -6.99 -1.74
CA ASN A 391 -8.38 -6.32 -1.37
C ASN A 391 -7.60 -5.77 -2.58
N ARG A 392 -7.74 -6.38 -3.76
CA ARG A 392 -7.05 -5.92 -4.98
C ARG A 392 -7.46 -4.51 -5.44
N ALA A 393 -8.71 -4.08 -5.20
CA ALA A 393 -9.11 -2.70 -5.47
C ALA A 393 -8.26 -1.71 -4.65
N ILE A 394 -7.99 -2.03 -3.37
CA ILE A 394 -7.14 -1.24 -2.48
C ILE A 394 -5.70 -1.17 -3.00
N GLU A 395 -5.16 -2.27 -3.54
CA GLU A 395 -3.80 -2.33 -4.08
C GLU A 395 -3.67 -1.54 -5.40
N VAL A 396 -4.73 -1.48 -6.22
CA VAL A 396 -4.75 -0.81 -7.53
C VAL A 396 -4.96 0.69 -7.44
N LEU A 397 -5.89 1.14 -6.60
CA LEU A 397 -6.39 2.52 -6.61
C LEU A 397 -5.28 3.58 -6.51
N PRO A 398 -4.28 3.49 -5.62
CA PRO A 398 -3.29 4.55 -5.46
C PRO A 398 -2.50 4.85 -6.74
N SER A 399 -1.90 3.82 -7.34
CA SER A 399 -1.08 3.96 -8.55
C SER A 399 -1.92 4.32 -9.78
N LEU A 400 -3.16 3.80 -9.84
CA LEU A 400 -4.12 4.14 -10.89
C LEU A 400 -4.52 5.62 -10.83
N ILE A 401 -4.90 6.12 -9.65
CA ILE A 401 -5.30 7.53 -9.45
C ILE A 401 -4.14 8.45 -9.82
N GLU A 402 -2.93 8.18 -9.30
CA GLU A 402 -1.73 8.98 -9.60
C GLU A 402 -1.42 9.03 -11.10
N THR A 403 -1.51 7.87 -11.77
CA THR A 403 -1.29 7.78 -13.22
C THR A 403 -2.33 8.58 -14.00
N LEU A 404 -3.61 8.46 -13.62
CA LEU A 404 -4.70 9.15 -14.30
C LEU A 404 -4.65 10.68 -14.10
N GLN A 405 -4.38 11.14 -12.88
CA GLN A 405 -4.19 12.56 -12.58
C GLN A 405 -2.99 13.12 -13.35
N LYS A 406 -1.86 12.39 -13.39
CA LYS A 406 -0.68 12.76 -14.18
C LYS A 406 -1.00 12.84 -15.68
N ASN A 407 -1.90 11.99 -16.17
CA ASN A 407 -2.38 12.00 -17.54
C ASN A 407 -3.50 13.02 -17.80
N GLY A 408 -3.80 13.89 -16.83
CA GLY A 408 -4.76 15.00 -16.96
C GLY A 408 -6.23 14.58 -16.89
N TYR A 409 -6.54 13.41 -16.32
CA TYR A 409 -7.91 13.03 -15.99
C TYR A 409 -8.35 13.69 -14.68
N ARG A 410 -9.63 14.04 -14.63
CA ARG A 410 -10.32 14.58 -13.44
C ARG A 410 -11.33 13.57 -12.94
N PHE A 411 -11.60 13.64 -11.64
CA PHE A 411 -12.60 12.77 -11.01
C PHE A 411 -13.86 13.59 -10.70
N ALA A 412 -15.01 13.09 -11.18
CA ALA A 412 -16.32 13.62 -10.86
C ALA A 412 -16.80 13.08 -9.51
N SER A 413 -17.74 13.78 -8.90
CA SER A 413 -18.48 13.33 -7.72
C SER A 413 -19.99 13.50 -7.93
N TRP A 414 -20.79 12.94 -7.02
CA TRP A 414 -22.24 13.07 -7.03
C TRP A 414 -22.71 14.05 -5.95
N ASN A 415 -23.45 15.09 -6.35
CA ASN A 415 -23.91 16.13 -5.42
C ASN A 415 -25.36 15.92 -4.92
N GLY A 416 -25.97 14.78 -5.24
CA GLY A 416 -27.37 14.46 -4.93
C GLY A 416 -28.35 14.69 -6.08
N SER A 417 -27.99 15.50 -7.09
CA SER A 417 -28.86 15.82 -8.24
C SER A 417 -28.18 15.63 -9.60
N GLY A 418 -26.86 15.52 -9.62
CA GLY A 418 -26.08 15.30 -10.83
C GLY A 418 -24.59 15.20 -10.54
N PHE A 419 -23.80 15.08 -11.61
CA PHE A 419 -22.35 15.04 -11.52
C PHE A 419 -21.77 16.44 -11.29
N SER A 420 -20.92 16.52 -10.27
CA SER A 420 -20.02 17.66 -10.05
C SER A 420 -18.64 17.29 -10.58
N VAL A 421 -18.05 18.15 -11.40
CA VAL A 421 -16.64 18.03 -11.78
C VAL A 421 -15.93 19.23 -11.19
N PRO A 422 -14.84 19.04 -10.43
CA PRO A 422 -14.00 20.15 -10.03
C PRO A 422 -13.61 20.92 -11.31
N ASP A 423 -13.98 22.21 -11.34
CA ASP A 423 -13.68 23.17 -12.41
C ASP A 423 -14.74 23.39 -13.52
N THR A 424 -16.01 23.60 -13.15
CA THR A 424 -16.95 24.35 -14.00
C THR A 424 -17.45 25.62 -13.31
N ARG A 425 -16.82 26.73 -13.71
CA ARG A 425 -17.04 28.15 -13.36
C ARG A 425 -16.39 28.62 -12.05
N GLY A 426 -15.22 29.23 -12.25
CA GLY A 426 -14.71 30.30 -11.40
C GLY A 426 -14.01 29.77 -10.16
N VAL A 427 -12.74 30.15 -10.04
CA VAL A 427 -12.01 30.14 -8.79
C VAL A 427 -12.81 30.96 -7.77
N GLN A 428 -13.71 30.31 -7.02
CA GLN A 428 -13.88 30.64 -5.63
C GLN A 428 -12.99 29.67 -4.86
N LYS A 429 -11.83 30.20 -4.50
CA LYS A 429 -11.08 29.74 -3.34
C LYS A 429 -12.06 29.85 -2.17
N VAL A 430 -12.79 28.78 -1.86
CA VAL A 430 -13.54 28.70 -0.60
C VAL A 430 -12.47 28.69 0.46
N SER A 431 -12.23 29.87 1.05
CA SER A 431 -11.46 29.96 2.28
C SER A 431 -12.17 29.08 3.30
N LEU A 432 -11.47 28.05 3.78
CA LEU A 432 -11.88 27.31 4.96
C LEU A 432 -12.19 28.34 6.06
N PRO A 433 -13.29 28.19 6.82
CA PRO A 433 -13.50 29.00 8.00
C PRO A 433 -12.27 28.85 8.89
N LYS A 434 -11.65 30.00 9.24
CA LYS A 434 -10.56 30.07 10.21
C LYS A 434 -11.00 29.31 11.46
N ALA A 435 -10.20 28.33 11.91
CA ALA A 435 -10.44 27.61 13.15
C ALA A 435 -10.63 28.63 14.28
N THR A 436 -11.83 28.68 14.84
CA THR A 436 -12.16 29.45 16.02
C THR A 436 -11.70 28.66 17.25
N GLU A 437 -10.66 29.18 17.89
CA GLU A 437 -9.95 28.74 19.10
C GLU A 437 -8.88 27.62 18.94
N PRO A 438 -7.69 27.80 19.54
CA PRO A 438 -6.65 26.76 19.57
C PRO A 438 -7.14 25.54 20.37
N PRO A 439 -6.81 24.30 19.96
CA PRO A 439 -7.28 23.08 20.61
C PRO A 439 -6.69 22.87 22.01
N TYR A 440 -5.73 23.69 22.45
CA TYR A 440 -5.08 23.56 23.76
C TYR A 440 -5.09 24.86 24.53
N ARG A 441 -5.24 24.72 25.85
CA ARG A 441 -5.10 25.82 26.79
C ARG A 441 -3.62 26.17 27.02
N GLU A 442 -2.79 25.20 27.39
CA GLU A 442 -1.34 25.35 27.51
C GLU A 442 -0.59 24.21 26.81
N SER A 443 0.69 24.45 26.50
CA SER A 443 1.61 23.48 25.88
C SER A 443 2.86 23.32 26.73
N TRP A 444 3.12 22.10 27.17
CA TRP A 444 4.24 21.76 28.05
C TRP A 444 5.17 20.76 27.37
N ALA A 445 6.47 20.85 27.63
CA ALA A 445 7.40 19.85 27.10
C ALA A 445 8.51 19.47 28.08
N ALA A 446 8.89 18.20 28.06
CA ALA A 446 10.11 17.69 28.67
C ALA A 446 11.04 17.21 27.56
N VAL A 447 12.20 17.85 27.43
CA VAL A 447 13.17 17.56 26.38
C VAL A 447 14.48 17.15 27.04
N VAL A 448 14.93 15.94 26.75
CA VAL A 448 16.10 15.32 27.39
C VAL A 448 17.11 14.91 26.33
N GLY A 449 18.38 15.27 26.51
CA GLY A 449 19.46 14.91 25.59
C GLY A 449 20.72 14.53 26.34
N VAL A 450 21.27 13.35 26.08
CA VAL A 450 22.43 12.83 26.80
C VAL A 450 23.53 12.39 25.84
N ASP A 451 24.59 13.18 25.76
CA ASP A 451 25.81 12.83 25.02
C ASP A 451 26.89 12.28 25.94
N SER A 452 27.06 12.94 27.08
CA SER A 452 28.20 12.79 27.98
C SER A 452 27.96 11.72 29.03
N TYR A 453 27.81 10.47 28.59
CA TYR A 453 27.71 9.34 29.51
C TYR A 453 29.03 9.06 30.23
N HIS A 454 28.94 8.77 31.54
CA HIS A 454 30.10 8.41 32.36
C HIS A 454 30.48 6.92 32.20
N LYS A 455 29.47 6.07 32.07
CA LYS A 455 29.58 4.60 32.11
C LYS A 455 29.09 3.91 30.83
N TRP A 456 28.59 4.69 29.87
CA TRP A 456 28.17 4.25 28.55
C TRP A 456 29.00 4.96 27.47
N PRO A 457 29.06 4.45 26.23
CA PRO A 457 29.72 5.15 25.14
C PRO A 457 29.17 6.57 24.96
N ARG A 458 30.03 7.55 24.71
CA ARG A 458 29.57 8.92 24.45
C ARG A 458 28.86 9.01 23.09
N LEU A 459 27.80 9.81 23.06
CA LEU A 459 27.12 10.22 21.81
C LEU A 459 27.61 11.61 21.39
N ARG A 460 27.26 12.00 20.17
CA ARG A 460 27.72 13.21 19.50
C ARG A 460 26.61 14.25 19.34
N TYR A 461 25.37 13.84 19.12
CA TYR A 461 24.31 14.76 18.70
C TYR A 461 23.09 14.82 19.62
N ALA A 462 22.95 13.96 20.63
CA ALA A 462 21.75 13.88 21.46
C ALA A 462 21.43 15.18 22.21
N ALA A 463 22.43 15.91 22.72
CA ALA A 463 22.18 17.20 23.35
C ALA A 463 21.87 18.30 22.32
N ASN A 464 22.37 18.17 21.09
CA ASN A 464 22.05 19.09 20.00
C ASN A 464 20.63 18.85 19.46
N ASP A 465 20.24 17.58 19.34
CA ASP A 465 18.90 17.11 19.00
C ASP A 465 17.87 17.67 19.96
N ALA A 466 18.10 17.52 21.27
CA ALA A 466 17.25 18.10 22.31
C ALA A 466 17.12 19.63 22.18
N LYS A 467 18.22 20.36 21.94
CA LYS A 467 18.16 21.82 21.76
C LYS A 467 17.35 22.22 20.53
N ALA A 468 17.55 21.55 19.39
CA ALA A 468 16.83 21.86 18.16
C ALA A 468 15.33 21.56 18.27
N VAL A 469 14.97 20.46 18.93
CA VAL A 469 13.55 20.15 19.22
C VAL A 469 12.93 21.20 20.14
N ARG A 470 13.62 21.61 21.22
CA ARG A 470 13.17 22.73 22.08
C ARG A 470 12.90 23.99 21.25
N ASP A 471 13.85 24.37 20.40
CA ASP A 471 13.77 25.58 19.60
C ASP A 471 12.60 25.52 18.61
N MET A 472 12.39 24.38 17.95
CA MET A 472 11.25 24.15 17.08
C MET A 472 9.91 24.34 17.82
N LEU A 473 9.77 23.75 19.01
CA LEU A 473 8.55 23.86 19.83
C LEU A 473 8.25 25.30 20.25
N VAL A 474 9.27 26.03 20.70
CA VAL A 474 9.13 27.41 21.18
C VAL A 474 8.87 28.37 20.02
N GLN A 475 9.65 28.29 18.94
CA GLN A 475 9.61 29.25 17.84
C GLN A 475 8.36 29.07 16.97
N LYS A 476 8.04 27.81 16.63
CA LYS A 476 7.01 27.48 15.63
C LYS A 476 5.66 27.12 16.26
N TYR A 477 5.67 26.41 17.39
CA TYR A 477 4.46 25.75 17.92
C TYR A 477 3.88 26.37 19.19
N LYS A 478 4.28 27.59 19.56
CA LYS A 478 3.74 28.37 20.70
C LYS A 478 3.93 27.70 22.07
N PHE A 479 4.94 26.85 22.24
CA PHE A 479 5.33 26.42 23.58
C PHE A 479 6.02 27.59 24.28
N LYS A 480 5.56 27.94 25.49
CA LYS A 480 6.19 29.02 26.25
C LYS A 480 7.57 28.56 26.73
N PRO A 481 8.61 29.41 26.67
CA PRO A 481 9.96 29.02 27.08
C PRO A 481 10.04 28.46 28.51
N ASP A 482 9.24 28.96 29.43
CA ASP A 482 9.13 28.53 30.83
C ASP A 482 8.31 27.24 31.02
N HIS A 483 7.61 26.77 29.98
CA HIS A 483 6.87 25.51 29.95
C HIS A 483 7.64 24.39 29.22
N VAL A 484 8.84 24.67 28.70
CA VAL A 484 9.72 23.68 28.06
C VAL A 484 10.92 23.41 28.95
N PHE A 485 10.90 22.27 29.63
CA PHE A 485 11.96 21.83 30.53
C PHE A 485 13.03 21.08 29.72
N LEU A 486 14.27 21.56 29.80
CA LEU A 486 15.41 20.96 29.10
C LEU A 486 16.40 20.35 30.11
N LEU A 487 16.62 19.04 30.03
CA LEU A 487 17.64 18.33 30.82
C LEU A 487 18.74 17.82 29.89
N LEU A 488 19.97 18.33 30.05
CA LEU A 488 21.10 17.91 29.24
C LEU A 488 22.20 17.23 30.06
N ASN A 489 22.76 16.16 29.52
CA ASN A 489 23.96 15.51 30.04
C ASN A 489 23.87 15.25 31.56
N GLU A 490 24.74 15.84 32.38
CA GLU A 490 24.79 15.66 33.84
C GLU A 490 23.46 15.97 34.55
N GLN A 491 22.60 16.79 33.96
CA GLN A 491 21.28 17.10 34.50
C GLN A 491 20.26 16.00 34.24
N ALA A 492 20.47 15.16 33.22
CA ALA A 492 19.56 14.10 32.79
C ALA A 492 19.77 12.81 33.62
N THR A 493 19.74 12.95 34.94
CA THR A 493 19.78 11.82 35.89
C THR A 493 18.44 11.11 35.94
N ARG A 494 18.43 9.85 36.37
CA ARG A 494 17.20 9.07 36.56
C ARG A 494 16.21 9.81 37.44
N GLN A 495 16.68 10.38 38.55
CA GLN A 495 15.86 11.12 39.50
C GLN A 495 15.24 12.37 38.86
N ASN A 496 16.03 13.16 38.13
CA ASN A 496 15.54 14.40 37.52
C ASN A 496 14.51 14.12 36.41
N ILE A 497 14.75 13.10 35.58
CA ILE A 497 13.81 12.72 34.52
C ILE A 497 12.49 12.23 35.12
N LEU A 498 12.54 11.35 36.12
CA LEU A 498 11.32 10.83 36.76
C LEU A 498 10.58 11.90 37.55
N SER A 499 11.28 12.82 38.24
CA SER A 499 10.62 13.91 38.97
C SER A 499 10.00 14.92 38.01
N LEU A 500 10.65 15.20 36.88
CA LEU A 500 10.07 16.04 35.83
C LEU A 500 8.78 15.43 35.25
N LEU A 501 8.81 14.15 34.89
CA LEU A 501 7.67 13.49 34.24
C LEU A 501 6.56 13.11 35.24
N GLY A 502 6.92 12.53 36.38
CA GLY A 502 6.01 11.93 37.35
C GLY A 502 5.60 12.82 38.53
N ASP A 503 6.33 13.91 38.79
CA ASP A 503 5.93 14.90 39.81
C ASP A 503 5.50 16.21 39.15
N THR A 504 6.37 16.80 38.31
CA THR A 504 6.16 18.14 37.76
C THR A 504 5.05 18.17 36.71
N LEU A 505 5.16 17.33 35.66
CA LEU A 505 4.16 17.28 34.58
C LEU A 505 2.90 16.47 34.96
N ALA A 506 2.98 15.63 35.98
CA ALA A 506 1.82 14.94 36.53
C ALA A 506 1.04 15.79 37.56
N ASN A 507 1.60 16.92 38.02
CA ASN A 507 0.94 17.78 38.99
C ASN A 507 -0.32 18.43 38.37
N PRO A 508 -1.53 18.10 38.86
CA PRO A 508 -2.77 18.64 38.33
C PRO A 508 -2.95 20.14 38.63
N ASP A 509 -2.14 20.74 39.50
CA ASP A 509 -2.13 22.19 39.69
C ASP A 509 -1.40 22.92 38.55
N MET A 510 -0.43 22.26 37.92
CA MET A 510 0.33 22.79 36.79
C MET A 510 -0.30 22.42 35.44
N VAL A 511 -0.46 21.12 35.18
CA VAL A 511 -0.95 20.61 33.89
C VAL A 511 -2.43 20.26 34.03
N LYS A 512 -3.29 20.85 33.18
CA LYS A 512 -4.74 20.58 33.17
C LYS A 512 -5.16 19.70 32.00
N LYS A 513 -6.40 19.22 32.04
CA LYS A 513 -6.98 18.29 31.07
C LYS A 513 -7.10 18.84 29.67
N GLU A 514 -7.05 20.16 29.50
CA GLU A 514 -7.14 20.86 28.22
C GLU A 514 -5.77 21.12 27.59
N ASP A 515 -4.69 20.80 28.31
CA ASP A 515 -3.31 21.04 27.87
C ASP A 515 -2.78 19.90 26.97
N ARG A 516 -1.61 20.13 26.37
CA ARG A 516 -0.80 19.07 25.74
C ARG A 516 0.57 18.97 26.37
N VAL A 517 1.14 17.76 26.36
CA VAL A 517 2.49 17.48 26.86
C VAL A 517 3.29 16.76 25.78
N PHE A 518 4.45 17.30 25.41
CA PHE A 518 5.39 16.69 24.47
C PHE A 518 6.64 16.24 25.20
N VAL A 519 7.01 14.97 25.08
CA VAL A 519 8.20 14.42 25.73
C VAL A 519 9.17 13.94 24.65
N PHE A 520 10.38 14.47 24.66
CA PHE A 520 11.45 14.05 23.76
C PHE A 520 12.65 13.55 24.55
N PHE A 521 13.17 12.38 24.16
CA PHE A 521 14.41 11.84 24.70
C PHE A 521 15.35 11.45 23.57
N ALA A 522 16.59 11.93 23.61
CA ALA A 522 17.69 11.46 22.77
C ALA A 522 18.83 10.94 23.65
N GLY A 523 19.26 9.71 23.39
CA GLY A 523 20.27 9.03 24.19
C GLY A 523 20.33 7.53 23.95
N HIS A 524 21.09 6.81 24.79
CA HIS A 524 21.13 5.36 24.74
C HIS A 524 19.79 4.73 25.14
N GLY A 525 19.43 3.66 24.44
CA GLY A 525 18.38 2.72 24.82
C GLY A 525 18.97 1.34 25.07
N ALA A 526 18.26 0.52 25.84
CA ALA A 526 18.64 -0.88 26.05
C ALA A 526 17.42 -1.80 26.07
N THR A 527 17.63 -3.04 25.66
CA THR A 527 16.61 -4.08 25.60
C THR A 527 16.97 -5.23 26.52
N ARG A 528 15.98 -5.75 27.25
CA ARG A 528 16.13 -6.99 28.02
C ARG A 528 15.01 -7.98 27.69
N LYS A 529 15.39 -9.20 27.31
CA LYS A 529 14.46 -10.32 27.16
C LYS A 529 14.02 -10.87 28.52
N LEU A 530 12.71 -10.93 28.73
CA LEU A 530 12.07 -11.50 29.93
C LEU A 530 11.92 -13.03 29.79
N PRO A 531 11.80 -13.78 30.90
CA PRO A 531 11.56 -15.23 30.86
C PRO A 531 10.30 -15.63 30.08
N SER A 532 9.33 -14.73 29.95
CA SER A 532 8.12 -14.92 29.14
C SER A 532 8.37 -14.81 27.63
N GLY A 533 9.61 -14.56 27.19
CA GLY A 533 9.96 -14.32 25.79
C GLY A 533 9.63 -12.91 25.28
N ARG A 534 9.07 -12.03 26.13
CA ARG A 534 8.82 -10.63 25.81
C ARG A 534 10.09 -9.81 26.01
N ASP A 535 10.37 -8.88 25.12
CA ASP A 535 11.44 -7.91 25.34
C ASP A 535 10.92 -6.71 26.15
N LEU A 536 11.79 -6.06 26.92
CA LEU A 536 11.49 -4.89 27.74
C LEU A 536 12.51 -3.80 27.46
N GLY A 537 12.03 -2.67 26.98
CA GLY A 537 12.86 -1.51 26.62
C GLY A 537 13.13 -0.58 27.80
N TYR A 538 14.28 0.07 27.76
CA TYR A 538 14.74 1.04 28.73
C TYR A 538 15.37 2.23 28.00
N ILE A 539 15.14 3.44 28.51
CA ILE A 539 16.03 4.58 28.21
C ILE A 539 17.10 4.66 29.29
N ILE A 540 18.29 5.14 28.92
CA ILE A 540 19.47 5.19 29.79
C ILE A 540 19.74 6.65 30.22
N PRO A 541 19.47 7.00 31.50
CA PRO A 541 19.89 8.26 32.10
C PRO A 541 21.43 8.36 32.22
N VAL A 542 21.94 9.57 32.40
CA VAL A 542 23.41 9.83 32.43
C VAL A 542 24.14 9.10 33.58
N ASP A 543 23.43 8.80 34.66
CA ASP A 543 23.92 8.19 35.90
C ASP A 543 23.74 6.67 35.94
N ALA A 544 23.15 6.06 34.92
CA ALA A 544 22.96 4.62 34.84
C ALA A 544 24.25 3.86 34.50
N ASP A 545 24.50 2.76 35.22
CA ASP A 545 25.66 1.89 35.03
C ASP A 545 25.40 0.81 33.98
N LEU A 546 26.30 0.66 32.99
CA LEU A 546 26.19 -0.36 31.93
C LEU A 546 26.08 -1.80 32.45
N SER A 547 26.72 -2.10 33.59
CA SER A 547 26.74 -3.45 34.17
C SER A 547 25.52 -3.78 35.03
N SER A 548 24.79 -2.76 35.50
CA SER A 548 23.64 -2.91 36.40
C SER A 548 22.50 -1.94 36.07
N TYR A 549 22.26 -1.68 34.78
CA TYR A 549 21.33 -0.64 34.34
C TYR A 549 19.88 -0.96 34.69
N GLN A 550 19.51 -2.22 34.98
CA GLN A 550 18.11 -2.61 35.13
C GLN A 550 17.40 -1.88 36.28
N GLY A 551 18.11 -1.56 37.37
CA GLY A 551 17.56 -0.78 38.49
C GLY A 551 17.77 0.73 38.37
N GLN A 552 18.59 1.19 37.43
CA GLN A 552 19.03 2.59 37.29
C GLN A 552 18.52 3.25 36.00
N ALA A 553 18.06 2.46 35.04
CA ALA A 553 17.40 2.92 33.84
C ALA A 553 15.92 3.19 34.09
N ILE A 554 15.24 3.76 33.10
CA ILE A 554 13.80 4.02 33.14
C ILE A 554 13.15 3.07 32.14
N SER A 555 12.32 2.17 32.67
CA SER A 555 11.66 1.15 31.85
C SER A 555 10.47 1.74 31.08
N MET A 556 10.13 1.12 29.96
CA MET A 556 8.92 1.48 29.21
C MET A 556 7.63 1.30 30.01
N THR A 557 7.60 0.42 31.02
CA THR A 557 6.48 0.32 31.96
C THR A 557 6.32 1.60 32.79
N ASN A 558 7.43 2.20 33.23
CA ASN A 558 7.36 3.49 33.93
C ASN A 558 6.76 4.57 33.04
N PHE A 559 7.02 4.55 31.73
CA PHE A 559 6.38 5.47 30.79
C PHE A 559 4.87 5.25 30.64
N GLN A 560 4.38 4.01 30.77
CA GLN A 560 2.95 3.74 30.79
C GLN A 560 2.30 4.34 32.04
N ASP A 561 2.88 4.10 33.23
CA ASP A 561 2.38 4.65 34.49
C ASP A 561 2.39 6.18 34.48
N ILE A 562 3.47 6.79 33.95
CA ILE A 562 3.61 8.24 33.77
C ILE A 562 2.55 8.76 32.79
N ALA A 563 2.31 8.05 31.67
CA ALA A 563 1.33 8.46 30.68
C ALA A 563 -0.10 8.49 31.24
N GLU A 564 -0.43 7.56 32.14
CA GLU A 564 -1.70 7.53 32.85
C GLU A 564 -1.81 8.62 33.92
N ALA A 565 -0.70 8.97 34.57
CA ALA A 565 -0.66 9.98 35.63
C ALA A 565 -0.74 11.43 35.12
N ILE A 566 -0.21 11.72 33.93
CA ILE A 566 -0.21 13.08 33.36
C ILE A 566 -1.65 13.49 32.97
N PRO A 567 -2.20 14.59 33.50
CA PRO A 567 -3.60 14.99 33.28
C PRO A 567 -3.92 15.46 31.86
N ALA A 568 -2.91 15.85 31.08
CA ALA A 568 -3.05 16.53 29.78
C ALA A 568 -3.98 15.80 28.81
N LYS A 569 -4.62 16.54 27.89
CA LYS A 569 -5.48 15.95 26.87
C LYS A 569 -4.68 15.04 25.95
N HIS A 570 -3.62 15.59 25.34
CA HIS A 570 -2.77 14.88 24.40
C HIS A 570 -1.35 14.81 24.96
N LEU A 571 -0.78 13.62 24.92
CA LEU A 571 0.58 13.34 25.36
C LEU A 571 1.28 12.54 24.26
N LEU A 572 2.39 13.08 23.77
CA LEU A 572 3.22 12.44 22.75
C LEU A 572 4.63 12.23 23.29
N PHE A 573 5.05 10.98 23.33
CA PHE A 573 6.41 10.57 23.63
C PHE A 573 7.17 10.33 22.33
N VAL A 574 8.33 10.96 22.16
CA VAL A 574 9.23 10.78 21.02
C VAL A 574 10.59 10.35 21.55
N MET A 575 11.03 9.16 21.15
CA MET A 575 12.21 8.49 21.71
C MET A 575 13.24 8.23 20.61
N ASP A 576 14.27 9.05 20.58
CA ASP A 576 15.45 8.86 19.73
C ASP A 576 16.46 7.92 20.40
N SER A 577 16.00 6.69 20.65
CA SER A 577 16.72 5.59 21.29
C SER A 577 16.08 4.24 20.93
N CYS A 578 16.78 3.12 21.13
CA CYS A 578 16.28 1.76 20.82
C CYS A 578 14.97 1.41 21.55
N TYR A 579 14.07 0.65 20.92
CA TYR A 579 12.75 0.27 21.44
C TYR A 579 12.54 -1.24 21.46
N SER A 580 12.02 -1.85 22.54
CA SER A 580 11.76 -3.31 22.51
C SER A 580 10.56 -3.88 23.27
N GLY A 581 9.69 -3.13 23.96
CA GLY A 581 8.85 -3.79 24.98
C GLY A 581 7.36 -3.52 25.10
N LEU A 582 6.75 -2.71 24.25
CA LEU A 582 5.34 -2.35 24.40
C LEU A 582 4.45 -3.04 23.37
N ALA A 583 3.28 -3.51 23.82
CA ALA A 583 2.17 -3.85 22.93
C ALA A 583 1.51 -2.52 22.50
N LEU A 584 2.05 -1.87 21.48
CA LEU A 584 1.42 -0.69 20.87
C LEU A 584 0.21 -1.16 20.07
N THR A 585 -0.97 -0.60 20.36
CA THR A 585 -2.10 -0.75 19.45
C THR A 585 -1.87 0.18 18.26
N ARG A 586 -2.05 -0.33 17.03
CA ARG A 586 -1.87 0.49 15.82
C ARG A 586 -2.78 1.72 15.91
N GLY A 587 -2.19 2.90 15.79
CA GLY A 587 -2.91 4.18 15.80
C GLY A 587 -3.85 4.31 14.60
N GLY A 588 -5.00 4.94 14.82
CA GLY A 588 -6.00 5.22 13.79
C GLY A 588 -5.45 6.17 12.71
N GLY A 589 -5.90 5.97 11.47
CA GLY A 589 -5.41 6.67 10.30
C GLY A 589 -5.71 8.18 10.25
N ILE A 590 -4.89 8.87 9.47
CA ILE A 590 -4.90 10.31 9.21
C ILE A 590 -6.22 10.76 8.55
N GLY A 591 -6.83 11.82 9.06
CA GLY A 591 -8.15 12.27 8.62
C GLY A 591 -8.26 13.73 8.15
N ARG A 592 -8.23 13.99 6.85
CA ARG A 592 -8.73 15.23 6.20
C ARG A 592 -10.26 15.50 6.29
N SER A 593 -10.86 15.80 7.45
CA SER A 593 -12.19 16.46 7.46
C SER A 593 -12.20 17.62 8.44
N ALA A 594 -12.97 18.68 8.16
CA ALA A 594 -13.08 19.85 9.03
C ALA A 594 -13.59 19.50 10.45
N ASN A 595 -14.31 18.37 10.59
CA ASN A 595 -14.75 17.81 11.86
C ASN A 595 -13.73 16.83 12.46
N TYR A 596 -12.80 16.28 11.68
CA TYR A 596 -11.76 15.38 12.19
C TYR A 596 -10.87 16.11 13.19
N LEU A 597 -10.35 17.29 12.85
CA LEU A 597 -9.54 18.08 13.79
C LEU A 597 -10.31 18.36 15.08
N GLN A 598 -11.62 18.64 15.01
CA GLN A 598 -12.45 18.83 16.22
C GLN A 598 -12.66 17.53 17.02
N GLU A 599 -12.84 16.39 16.35
CA GLU A 599 -13.01 15.09 17.00
C GLU A 599 -11.71 14.58 17.63
N ILE A 600 -10.58 14.65 16.91
CA ILE A 600 -9.28 14.28 17.45
C ILE A 600 -8.79 15.27 18.51
N ALA A 601 -9.16 16.55 18.42
CA ALA A 601 -8.86 17.54 19.46
C ALA A 601 -9.72 17.40 20.72
N ARG A 602 -10.81 16.62 20.70
CA ARG A 602 -11.71 16.42 21.86
C ARG A 602 -11.37 15.17 22.68
N ARG A 603 -10.75 14.16 22.08
CA ARG A 603 -10.49 12.86 22.71
C ARG A 603 -9.10 12.81 23.34
N GLY A 604 -8.93 12.10 24.44
CA GLY A 604 -7.60 11.89 25.02
C GLY A 604 -6.66 11.17 24.05
N ALA A 605 -5.39 11.60 23.99
CA ALA A 605 -4.35 10.95 23.18
C ALA A 605 -3.15 10.60 24.06
N ARG A 606 -2.71 9.34 24.00
CA ARG A 606 -1.48 8.84 24.63
C ARG A 606 -0.68 8.08 23.57
N GLN A 607 0.33 8.72 23.00
CA GLN A 607 1.03 8.23 21.81
C GLN A 607 2.53 8.13 22.04
N MET A 608 3.17 7.17 21.37
CA MET A 608 4.60 6.91 21.43
C MET A 608 5.16 6.79 20.02
N PHE A 609 6.30 7.44 19.76
CA PHE A 609 7.06 7.36 18.53
C PHE A 609 8.53 7.07 18.83
N THR A 610 9.07 5.96 18.37
CA THR A 610 10.45 5.54 18.64
C THR A 610 11.29 5.45 17.37
N ALA A 611 12.61 5.64 17.50
CA ALA A 611 13.54 5.75 16.38
C ALA A 611 14.09 4.43 15.81
N GLY A 612 13.94 3.29 16.50
CA GLY A 612 14.42 1.99 16.00
C GLY A 612 13.91 0.81 16.85
N GLY A 613 13.89 -0.39 16.27
CA GLY A 613 13.31 -1.62 16.83
C GLY A 613 14.15 -2.36 17.90
N ALA A 614 13.73 -3.60 18.24
CA ALA A 614 14.11 -4.32 19.47
C ALA A 614 15.60 -4.55 19.70
N ASP A 615 16.41 -4.54 18.65
CA ASP A 615 17.85 -4.78 18.71
C ASP A 615 18.62 -3.82 17.80
N GLU A 616 18.00 -2.69 17.43
CA GLU A 616 18.58 -1.74 16.48
C GLU A 616 19.25 -0.58 17.21
N GLN A 617 20.55 -0.43 17.02
CA GLN A 617 21.26 0.74 17.52
C GLN A 617 20.88 1.97 16.67
N VAL A 618 20.42 3.03 17.34
CA VAL A 618 20.05 4.28 16.69
C VAL A 618 21.30 5.00 16.17
N ALA A 619 21.25 5.45 14.92
CA ALA A 619 22.39 6.02 14.22
C ALA A 619 22.63 7.49 14.63
N ASP A 620 23.76 7.75 15.30
CA ASP A 620 24.21 9.06 15.79
C ASP A 620 25.20 9.72 14.80
N ASN A 621 24.85 9.71 13.51
CA ASN A 621 25.68 10.23 12.40
C ASN A 621 24.88 10.92 11.29
N GLY A 622 23.72 11.49 11.62
CA GLY A 622 22.84 12.13 10.64
C GLY A 622 23.29 13.52 10.18
N PRO A 623 22.55 14.10 9.20
CA PRO A 623 22.91 15.38 8.60
C PRO A 623 22.79 16.56 9.57
N ASN A 624 23.57 17.62 9.32
CA ASN A 624 23.52 18.89 10.07
C ASN A 624 23.77 18.78 11.59
N GLY A 625 24.48 17.74 12.05
CA GLY A 625 24.80 17.55 13.46
C GLY A 625 23.62 17.03 14.28
N HIS A 626 22.75 16.23 13.66
CA HIS A 626 21.61 15.58 14.28
C HIS A 626 21.65 14.07 14.05
N SER A 627 20.96 13.27 14.86
CA SER A 627 20.69 11.87 14.48
C SER A 627 19.85 11.81 13.19
N VAL A 628 19.87 10.69 12.47
CA VAL A 628 19.04 10.53 11.25
C VAL A 628 17.55 10.67 11.56
N PHE A 629 17.13 10.16 12.72
CA PHE A 629 15.75 10.26 13.19
C PHE A 629 15.37 11.69 13.54
N THR A 630 16.15 12.36 14.38
CA THR A 630 15.86 13.74 14.79
C THR A 630 15.94 14.72 13.62
N TRP A 631 16.90 14.55 12.70
CA TRP A 631 16.95 15.36 11.49
C TRP A 631 15.64 15.25 10.68
N THR A 632 15.16 14.02 10.47
CA THR A 632 13.92 13.77 9.72
C THR A 632 12.68 14.28 10.49
N LEU A 633 12.66 14.11 11.81
CA LEU A 633 11.63 14.65 12.70
C LEU A 633 11.53 16.17 12.59
N LEU A 634 12.67 16.87 12.61
CA LEU A 634 12.72 18.33 12.46
C LEU A 634 12.23 18.77 11.08
N GLN A 635 12.53 18.03 10.00
CA GLN A 635 11.99 18.32 8.67
C GLN A 635 10.46 18.14 8.61
N GLY A 636 9.94 17.08 9.25
CA GLY A 636 8.51 16.85 9.38
C GLY A 636 7.83 17.99 10.13
N LEU A 637 8.34 18.31 11.33
CA LEU A 637 7.92 19.45 12.14
C LEU A 637 8.18 20.81 11.47
N ASP A 638 8.99 20.89 10.42
CA ASP A 638 9.14 22.12 9.65
C ASP A 638 8.00 22.33 8.63
N GLY A 639 6.99 21.47 8.61
CA GLY A 639 5.82 21.58 7.73
C GLY A 639 5.76 20.50 6.67
N ARG A 640 6.82 19.70 6.48
CA ARG A 640 6.82 18.62 5.47
C ARG A 640 5.94 17.44 5.86
N ALA A 641 5.62 17.32 7.16
CA ALA A 641 4.66 16.35 7.65
C ALA A 641 3.21 16.85 7.64
N ASP A 642 2.93 18.07 7.17
CA ASP A 642 1.56 18.49 6.83
C ASP A 642 1.15 17.81 5.51
N LEU A 643 0.88 16.50 5.60
CA LEU A 643 0.61 15.65 4.45
C LEU A 643 -0.73 16.00 3.79
N ASN A 644 -1.59 16.75 4.47
CA ASN A 644 -2.90 17.14 4.01
C ASN A 644 -3.08 18.63 3.69
N ASN A 645 -2.06 19.43 3.97
CA ASN A 645 -2.00 20.87 3.77
C ASN A 645 -3.17 21.60 4.45
N ASP A 646 -3.58 21.13 5.64
CA ASP A 646 -4.64 21.74 6.45
C ASP A 646 -4.10 22.78 7.46
N GLY A 647 -2.78 23.04 7.44
CA GLY A 647 -2.12 23.98 8.34
C GLY A 647 -1.86 23.41 9.73
N VAL A 648 -2.02 22.11 9.90
CA VAL A 648 -1.81 21.36 11.13
C VAL A 648 -0.95 20.12 10.81
N ILE A 649 -0.17 19.66 11.78
CA ILE A 649 0.53 18.37 11.71
C ILE A 649 0.07 17.54 12.88
N THR A 650 -0.55 16.38 12.64
CA THR A 650 -0.85 15.42 13.71
C THR A 650 0.34 14.49 13.99
N ALA A 651 0.39 13.83 15.14
CA ALA A 651 1.45 12.85 15.42
C ALA A 651 1.39 11.66 14.46
N SER A 652 0.19 11.27 14.01
CA SER A 652 0.04 10.25 12.97
C SER A 652 0.62 10.69 11.62
N GLU A 653 0.46 11.95 11.23
CA GLU A 653 1.07 12.52 10.03
C GLU A 653 2.59 12.64 10.15
N LEU A 654 3.05 13.11 11.31
CA LEU A 654 4.47 13.17 11.65
C LEU A 654 5.12 11.79 11.56
N ALA A 655 4.49 10.75 12.12
CA ALA A 655 4.99 9.38 12.02
C ALA A 655 4.96 8.84 10.59
N THR A 656 3.91 9.14 9.83
CA THR A 656 3.77 8.71 8.42
C THR A 656 4.82 9.35 7.52
N TYR A 657 5.26 10.57 7.84
CA TYR A 657 6.39 11.22 7.17
C TYR A 657 7.74 10.64 7.61
N VAL A 658 7.98 10.58 8.93
CA VAL A 658 9.31 10.30 9.49
C VAL A 658 9.70 8.82 9.35
N ALA A 659 8.79 7.87 9.59
CA ALA A 659 9.11 6.44 9.58
C ALA A 659 9.69 5.94 8.25
N PRO A 660 9.05 6.14 7.08
CA PRO A 660 9.61 5.68 5.81
C PRO A 660 10.87 6.44 5.41
N ALA A 661 10.98 7.73 5.75
CA ALA A 661 12.16 8.53 5.44
C ALA A 661 13.39 8.08 6.25
N VAL A 662 13.24 7.77 7.53
CA VAL A 662 14.33 7.24 8.37
C VAL A 662 14.73 5.83 7.92
N SER A 663 13.76 4.94 7.63
CA SER A 663 14.06 3.60 7.12
C SER A 663 14.69 3.59 5.72
N ALA A 664 14.55 4.67 4.94
CA ALA A 664 15.25 4.83 3.67
C ALA A 664 16.69 5.34 3.84
N LEU A 665 16.97 6.07 4.92
CA LEU A 665 18.27 6.69 5.19
C LEU A 665 19.16 5.86 6.14
N SER A 666 18.57 4.88 6.85
CA SER A 666 19.21 4.10 7.90
C SER A 666 18.59 2.70 8.01
N HIS A 667 19.26 1.79 8.71
CA HIS A 667 18.73 0.45 9.05
C HIS A 667 17.68 0.48 10.17
N GLN A 668 17.33 1.67 10.66
CA GLN A 668 16.35 1.90 11.69
C GLN A 668 14.92 1.63 11.20
N THR A 669 14.11 1.03 12.06
CA THR A 669 12.68 0.82 11.88
C THR A 669 11.88 1.60 12.93
N PRO A 670 11.58 2.88 12.68
CA PRO A 670 10.78 3.67 13.61
C PRO A 670 9.39 3.06 13.82
N ALA A 671 8.90 3.12 15.05
CA ALA A 671 7.60 2.56 15.42
C ALA A 671 6.72 3.63 16.07
N PHE A 672 5.47 3.72 15.63
CA PHE A 672 4.47 4.64 16.17
C PHE A 672 3.23 3.88 16.62
N GLY A 673 2.64 4.29 17.74
CA GLY A 673 1.36 3.73 18.19
C GLY A 673 0.82 4.35 19.46
N ASN A 674 -0.30 3.81 19.93
CA ASN A 674 -0.97 4.27 21.14
C ASN A 674 -0.51 3.51 22.38
N LEU A 675 -0.43 4.22 23.50
CA LEU A 675 -0.31 3.68 24.85
C LEU A 675 -1.69 3.44 25.46
N VAL A 676 -1.73 2.68 26.56
CA VAL A 676 -2.94 2.50 27.37
C VAL A 676 -3.45 3.87 27.84
N GLY A 677 -4.77 4.04 27.83
CA GLY A 677 -5.42 5.33 28.16
C GLY A 677 -5.61 6.29 26.98
N SER A 678 -5.22 5.93 25.75
CA SER A 678 -5.57 6.69 24.55
C SER A 678 -7.03 6.45 24.16
N GLU A 679 -7.78 7.51 23.87
CA GLU A 679 -9.21 7.49 23.52
C GLU A 679 -9.46 7.73 22.02
N GLY A 680 -8.41 7.59 21.20
CA GLY A 680 -8.47 7.84 19.76
C GLY A 680 -8.37 9.32 19.37
N GLY A 681 -7.89 10.18 20.28
CA GLY A 681 -7.35 11.50 19.91
C GLY A 681 -5.98 11.39 19.24
N ASP A 682 -5.46 12.52 18.77
CA ASP A 682 -4.14 12.59 18.10
C ASP A 682 -3.43 13.87 18.51
N PHE A 683 -2.14 13.83 18.82
CA PHE A 683 -1.38 15.02 19.21
C PHE A 683 -1.25 15.99 18.02
N ILE A 684 -1.50 17.28 18.25
CA ILE A 684 -1.67 18.29 17.19
C ILE A 684 -0.58 19.36 17.30
N PHE A 685 0.05 19.71 16.18
CA PHE A 685 0.95 20.83 16.00
C PHE A 685 0.35 21.86 15.02
N GLU A 686 0.07 23.10 15.45
CA GLU A 686 -0.46 24.15 14.58
C GLU A 686 0.66 24.88 13.83
N LEU A 687 0.61 24.97 12.50
CA LEU A 687 1.53 25.78 11.72
C LEU A 687 1.13 27.25 11.76
N LYS A 688 2.09 28.15 12.04
CA LYS A 688 1.88 29.59 11.84
C LYS A 688 1.83 29.88 10.34
N HIS A 689 0.70 30.39 9.84
CA HIS A 689 0.70 31.09 8.56
C HIS A 689 1.48 32.39 8.72
N GLU A 690 2.71 32.43 8.21
CA GLU A 690 3.39 33.68 7.88
C GLU A 690 2.58 34.38 6.78
N SER A 691 1.61 35.16 7.23
CA SER A 691 0.88 36.09 6.38
C SER A 691 1.58 37.43 6.52
N GLU A 692 2.33 37.80 5.48
CA GLU A 692 2.68 39.17 5.21
C GLU A 692 1.40 40.01 5.19
N PHE A 693 1.12 40.73 6.28
CA PHE A 693 0.27 41.91 6.26
C PHE A 693 0.90 42.96 7.17
N LEU A 694 1.56 43.93 6.54
CA LEU A 694 1.74 45.26 7.10
C LEU A 694 0.35 45.84 7.36
N SER A 695 0.01 46.11 8.63
CA SER A 695 -1.07 47.01 8.99
C SER A 695 -0.54 48.17 9.82
N ALA A 696 -1.16 49.34 9.64
CA ALA A 696 -0.65 50.66 10.00
C ALA A 696 -0.61 50.97 11.51
N ASP A 697 -0.79 49.99 12.40
CA ASP A 697 -0.82 50.18 13.86
C ASP A 697 0.25 49.35 14.61
N SER A 698 1.30 48.87 13.95
CA SER A 698 2.43 48.27 14.69
C SER A 698 3.22 49.35 15.44
N PRO A 699 3.38 49.25 16.77
CA PRO A 699 4.28 50.13 17.50
C PRO A 699 5.68 49.95 16.92
N GLN A 700 6.30 51.06 16.52
CA GLN A 700 7.67 51.08 16.03
C GLN A 700 8.57 50.30 17.01
N LEU A 701 9.04 49.15 16.53
CA LEU A 701 10.06 48.37 17.20
C LEU A 701 11.29 49.26 17.38
N GLY A 702 11.75 49.39 18.63
CA GLY A 702 12.83 50.29 19.01
C GLY A 702 14.12 50.07 18.23
N ASP A 703 14.97 51.08 18.21
CA ASP A 703 16.20 51.14 17.40
C ASP A 703 17.12 49.91 17.55
N ASP A 704 17.07 49.22 18.69
CA ASP A 704 17.80 47.98 18.92
C ASP A 704 17.26 46.81 18.10
N ALA A 705 15.94 46.71 17.89
CA ALA A 705 15.32 45.71 17.05
C ALA A 705 15.53 46.03 15.57
N ILE A 706 15.53 47.31 15.15
CA ILE A 706 15.91 47.69 13.78
C ILE A 706 17.39 47.39 13.54
N ARG A 707 18.26 47.66 14.52
CA ARG A 707 19.69 47.32 14.45
C ARG A 707 19.90 45.82 14.38
N LEU A 708 19.26 45.03 15.25
CA LEU A 708 19.34 43.57 15.21
C LEU A 708 18.73 42.99 13.94
N ASN A 709 17.62 43.54 13.45
CA ASN A 709 17.04 43.06 12.19
C ASN A 709 17.92 43.46 11.00
N SER A 710 18.56 44.63 11.04
CA SER A 710 19.53 45.04 10.02
C SER A 710 20.81 44.20 10.08
N GLU A 711 21.26 43.81 11.27
CA GLU A 711 22.41 42.94 11.52
C GLU A 711 22.07 41.48 11.16
N VAL A 712 20.84 41.04 11.38
CA VAL A 712 20.31 39.73 10.96
C VAL A 712 20.08 39.71 9.45
N GLU A 713 19.60 40.78 8.83
CA GLU A 713 19.47 40.90 7.38
C GLU A 713 20.85 41.05 6.70
N GLU A 714 21.81 41.73 7.32
CA GLU A 714 23.21 41.70 6.88
C GLU A 714 23.78 40.30 7.03
N LEU A 715 23.53 39.60 8.15
CA LEU A 715 23.99 38.23 8.36
C LEU A 715 23.29 37.26 7.42
N ARG A 716 22.02 37.45 7.06
CA ARG A 716 21.25 36.66 6.09
C ARG A 716 21.71 36.94 4.67
N ALA A 717 21.94 38.21 4.32
CA ALA A 717 22.52 38.60 3.04
C ALA A 717 23.95 38.04 2.92
N LYS A 718 24.73 38.08 3.99
CA LYS A 718 26.08 37.51 4.07
C LYS A 718 26.05 35.98 4.06
N ASN A 719 25.05 35.34 4.67
CA ASN A 719 24.84 33.89 4.58
C ASN A 719 24.39 33.48 3.19
N LYS A 720 23.50 34.24 2.57
CA LYS A 720 23.08 34.04 1.18
C LYS A 720 24.24 34.24 0.23
N GLN A 721 25.06 35.28 0.45
CA GLN A 721 26.26 35.53 -0.33
C GLN A 721 27.34 34.46 -0.07
N LEU A 722 27.46 33.94 1.16
CA LEU A 722 28.31 32.79 1.49
C LEU A 722 27.76 31.50 0.90
N GLN A 723 26.44 31.32 0.80
CA GLN A 723 25.77 30.18 0.18
C GLN A 723 25.87 30.25 -1.34
N GLU A 724 25.80 31.43 -1.94
CA GLU A 724 26.04 31.67 -3.37
C GLU A 724 27.53 31.55 -3.69
N GLN A 725 28.42 32.00 -2.79
CA GLN A 725 29.86 31.75 -2.90
C GLN A 725 30.20 30.28 -2.65
N LEU A 726 29.49 29.58 -1.77
CA LEU A 726 29.63 28.15 -1.52
C LEU A 726 29.05 27.37 -2.69
N ALA A 727 27.92 27.78 -3.27
CA ALA A 727 27.32 27.18 -4.45
C ALA A 727 28.19 27.44 -5.69
N ALA A 728 28.75 28.64 -5.86
CA ALA A 728 29.69 28.96 -6.92
C ALA A 728 31.07 28.31 -6.70
N ALA A 729 31.51 28.15 -5.44
CA ALA A 729 32.69 27.38 -5.09
C ALA A 729 32.45 25.89 -5.29
N GLN A 730 31.23 25.38 -5.03
CA GLN A 730 30.76 24.02 -5.27
C GLN A 730 30.54 23.76 -6.75
N GLU A 731 30.11 24.72 -7.54
CA GLU A 731 29.98 24.64 -8.99
C GLU A 731 31.37 24.72 -9.65
N LYS A 732 32.29 25.51 -9.08
CA LYS A 732 33.73 25.46 -9.40
C LYS A 732 34.42 24.19 -8.86
N LEU A 733 33.91 23.53 -7.82
CA LEU A 733 34.40 22.24 -7.31
C LEU A 733 33.83 21.06 -8.11
N GLN A 734 32.59 21.17 -8.56
CA GLN A 734 31.85 20.20 -9.38
C GLN A 734 32.26 20.30 -10.85
N GLN A 735 32.82 21.42 -11.28
CA GLN A 735 33.76 21.44 -12.38
C GLN A 735 35.12 20.89 -11.92
N LYS A 736 35.19 19.54 -11.94
CA LYS A 736 36.39 18.69 -11.94
C LYS A 736 36.99 18.36 -10.56
N THR A 737 36.45 17.33 -9.90
CA THR A 737 37.16 16.03 -9.79
C THR A 737 36.12 14.88 -9.72
N PRO A 738 36.22 13.82 -10.53
CA PRO A 738 35.18 12.79 -10.71
C PRO A 738 34.97 11.93 -9.46
N GLY A 739 33.71 11.50 -9.22
CA GLY A 739 33.44 10.33 -8.39
C GLY A 739 34.26 9.16 -8.93
N GLU A 740 34.82 8.34 -8.04
CA GLU A 740 35.64 7.21 -8.46
C GLU A 740 34.85 6.35 -9.45
N GLU A 741 35.27 6.43 -10.72
CA GLU A 741 34.79 5.52 -11.74
C GLU A 741 35.15 4.12 -11.26
N THR A 742 34.14 3.27 -11.08
CA THR A 742 34.37 1.86 -10.75
C THR A 742 34.31 1.04 -12.03
N SER A 743 35.07 -0.05 -12.09
CA SER A 743 35.07 -0.96 -13.25
C SER A 743 33.66 -1.45 -13.61
N LEU A 744 32.80 -1.67 -12.60
CA LEU A 744 31.40 -2.06 -12.77
C LEU A 744 30.56 -0.93 -13.39
N SER A 745 30.68 0.30 -12.87
CA SER A 745 29.93 1.45 -13.40
C SER A 745 30.25 1.75 -14.86
N LEU A 746 31.53 1.67 -15.24
CA LEU A 746 31.97 1.84 -16.62
C LEU A 746 31.57 0.66 -17.52
N ASN A 747 31.53 -0.57 -16.99
CA ASN A 747 31.02 -1.71 -17.75
C ASN A 747 29.52 -1.55 -18.06
N ASP A 748 28.72 -1.11 -17.10
CA ASP A 748 27.29 -0.91 -17.30
C ASP A 748 27.00 0.26 -18.27
N GLU A 749 27.79 1.33 -18.18
CA GLU A 749 27.75 2.42 -19.14
C GLU A 749 28.15 1.97 -20.56
N GLY A 750 29.23 1.19 -20.69
CA GLY A 750 29.65 0.61 -21.96
C GLY A 750 28.57 -0.27 -22.58
N MET A 751 27.86 -1.06 -21.75
CA MET A 751 26.74 -1.88 -22.21
C MET A 751 25.53 -1.06 -22.66
N ARG A 752 25.26 0.09 -22.02
CA ARG A 752 24.22 1.03 -22.44
C ARG A 752 24.56 1.64 -23.80
N LEU A 753 25.78 2.17 -23.95
CA LEU A 753 26.27 2.74 -25.22
C LEU A 753 26.24 1.70 -26.35
N TYR A 754 26.61 0.45 -26.05
CA TYR A 754 26.53 -0.65 -27.00
C TYR A 754 25.09 -0.92 -27.47
N LYS A 755 24.09 -0.89 -26.56
CA LYS A 755 22.66 -1.06 -26.92
C LYS A 755 22.13 0.10 -27.78
N GLU A 756 22.64 1.30 -27.55
CA GLU A 756 22.37 2.49 -28.36
C GLU A 756 23.09 2.45 -29.72
N LYS A 757 23.84 1.39 -30.02
CA LYS A 757 24.66 1.21 -31.24
C LYS A 757 25.81 2.20 -31.36
N LYS A 758 26.23 2.84 -30.26
CA LYS A 758 27.40 3.71 -30.16
C LYS A 758 28.64 2.87 -29.84
N TYR A 759 29.08 2.06 -30.80
CA TYR A 759 30.08 1.01 -30.54
C TYR A 759 31.48 1.56 -30.23
N GLU A 760 31.88 2.68 -30.83
CA GLU A 760 33.16 3.35 -30.56
C GLU A 760 33.23 3.85 -29.11
N GLU A 761 32.18 4.54 -28.65
CA GLU A 761 32.04 5.04 -27.29
C GLU A 761 31.95 3.88 -26.29
N ALA A 762 31.23 2.80 -26.65
CA ALA A 762 31.16 1.59 -25.84
C ALA A 762 32.53 0.93 -25.67
N PHE A 763 33.32 0.82 -26.74
CA PHE A 763 34.69 0.30 -26.66
C PHE A 763 35.60 1.17 -25.78
N HIS A 764 35.58 2.49 -25.95
CA HIS A 764 36.30 3.41 -25.08
C HIS A 764 35.89 3.26 -23.60
N THR A 765 34.62 3.03 -23.33
CA THR A 765 34.13 2.87 -21.97
C THR A 765 34.53 1.52 -21.37
N PHE A 766 34.45 0.43 -22.15
CA PHE A 766 34.92 -0.90 -21.70
C PHE A 766 36.43 -0.97 -21.50
N THR A 767 37.24 -0.25 -22.29
CA THR A 767 38.69 -0.21 -22.10
C THR A 767 39.09 0.54 -20.84
N ARG A 768 38.35 1.61 -20.48
CA ARG A 768 38.48 2.27 -19.18
C ARG A 768 38.06 1.35 -18.03
N ALA A 769 36.95 0.62 -18.18
CA ALA A 769 36.52 -0.39 -17.22
C ALA A 769 37.58 -1.48 -17.01
N ALA A 770 38.23 -1.93 -18.08
CA ALA A 770 39.29 -2.94 -18.05
C ALA A 770 40.62 -2.41 -17.48
N ALA A 771 40.85 -1.09 -17.48
CA ALA A 771 42.00 -0.49 -16.81
C ALA A 771 41.84 -0.50 -15.29
N LEU A 772 40.59 -0.40 -14.81
CA LEU A 772 40.26 -0.44 -13.38
C LEU A 772 40.14 -1.86 -12.83
N ASP A 773 39.66 -2.80 -13.65
CA ASP A 773 39.65 -4.23 -13.32
C ASP A 773 40.25 -5.07 -14.45
N PRO A 774 41.60 -5.20 -14.49
CA PRO A 774 42.30 -5.94 -15.52
C PRO A 774 42.01 -7.44 -15.54
N ASN A 775 41.46 -7.99 -14.44
CA ASN A 775 41.17 -9.41 -14.24
C ASN A 775 39.69 -9.75 -14.48
N SER A 776 38.91 -8.84 -15.06
CA SER A 776 37.54 -9.13 -15.47
C SER A 776 37.47 -9.66 -16.89
N ALA A 777 37.33 -10.97 -17.00
CA ALA A 777 37.11 -11.63 -18.28
C ALA A 777 35.79 -11.18 -18.95
N LEU A 778 34.77 -10.81 -18.17
CA LEU A 778 33.53 -10.25 -18.71
C LEU A 778 33.78 -8.92 -19.44
N ILE A 779 34.49 -7.99 -18.81
CA ILE A 779 34.79 -6.68 -19.39
C ILE A 779 35.68 -6.85 -20.64
N ALA A 780 36.68 -7.72 -20.56
CA ALA A 780 37.53 -8.03 -21.71
C ALA A 780 36.72 -8.60 -22.90
N ASN A 781 35.78 -9.52 -22.64
CA ASN A 781 34.89 -10.04 -23.67
C ASN A 781 33.96 -8.96 -24.24
N ASN A 782 33.44 -8.05 -23.41
CA ASN A 782 32.57 -6.97 -23.87
C ASN A 782 33.32 -5.95 -24.75
N ALA A 783 34.57 -5.61 -24.40
CA ALA A 783 35.43 -4.77 -25.23
C ALA A 783 35.70 -5.42 -26.60
N GLY A 784 36.01 -6.72 -26.63
CA GLY A 784 36.17 -7.47 -27.88
C GLY A 784 34.90 -7.49 -28.71
N PHE A 785 33.73 -7.61 -28.07
CA PHE A 785 32.45 -7.63 -28.79
C PHE A 785 32.06 -6.27 -29.37
N ALA A 786 32.40 -5.17 -28.71
CA ALA A 786 32.25 -3.83 -29.27
C ALA A 786 33.10 -3.66 -30.54
N LEU A 787 34.37 -4.08 -30.52
CA LEU A 787 35.24 -4.08 -31.70
C LEU A 787 34.74 -4.99 -32.82
N TYR A 788 34.18 -6.15 -32.49
CA TYR A 788 33.56 -7.04 -33.48
C TYR A 788 32.40 -6.36 -34.21
N LYS A 789 31.61 -5.51 -33.52
CA LYS A 789 30.54 -4.71 -34.14
C LYS A 789 31.02 -3.53 -34.96
N LEU A 790 32.21 -3.02 -34.66
CA LEU A 790 32.93 -2.04 -35.47
C LEU A 790 33.65 -2.68 -36.67
N GLU A 791 33.55 -4.01 -36.83
CA GLU A 791 34.25 -4.79 -37.85
C GLU A 791 35.79 -4.78 -37.71
N HIS A 792 36.31 -4.39 -36.54
CA HIS A 792 37.73 -4.44 -36.20
C HIS A 792 38.07 -5.85 -35.67
N TYR A 793 38.04 -6.84 -36.57
CA TYR A 793 38.07 -8.25 -36.17
C TYR A 793 39.41 -8.69 -35.57
N GLU A 794 40.56 -8.26 -36.10
CA GLU A 794 41.88 -8.53 -35.50
C GLU A 794 41.99 -8.04 -34.04
N ASP A 795 41.52 -6.82 -33.77
CA ASP A 795 41.56 -6.24 -32.42
C ASP A 795 40.59 -6.95 -31.48
N SER A 796 39.42 -7.36 -31.99
CA SER A 796 38.44 -8.15 -31.21
C SER A 796 39.03 -9.48 -30.74
N ILE A 797 39.83 -10.14 -31.57
CA ILE A 797 40.50 -11.41 -31.25
C ILE A 797 41.46 -11.24 -30.07
N ALA A 798 42.21 -10.14 -30.01
CA ALA A 798 43.11 -9.87 -28.90
C ALA A 798 42.35 -9.79 -27.56
N TRP A 799 41.19 -9.13 -27.56
CA TRP A 799 40.33 -9.00 -26.38
C TRP A 799 39.64 -10.31 -25.99
N PHE A 800 39.16 -11.10 -26.95
CA PHE A 800 38.61 -12.43 -26.65
C PHE A 800 39.67 -13.38 -26.10
N LYS A 801 40.90 -13.37 -26.66
CA LYS A 801 42.03 -14.13 -26.11
C LYS A 801 42.39 -13.67 -24.70
N LYS A 802 42.35 -12.36 -24.42
CA LYS A 802 42.54 -11.82 -23.06
C LYS A 802 41.45 -12.33 -22.11
N SER A 803 40.18 -12.32 -22.53
CA SER A 803 39.10 -12.90 -21.74
C SER A 803 39.30 -14.39 -21.44
N ILE A 804 39.79 -15.17 -22.41
CA ILE A 804 40.06 -16.60 -22.25
C ILE A 804 41.25 -16.85 -21.33
N ALA A 805 42.30 -16.02 -21.42
CA ALA A 805 43.46 -16.11 -20.54
C ALA A 805 43.10 -15.85 -19.06
N ILE A 806 42.13 -14.96 -18.81
CA ILE A 806 41.64 -14.63 -17.46
C ILE A 806 40.70 -15.74 -16.95
N ASP A 807 39.80 -16.24 -17.78
CA ASP A 807 38.85 -17.30 -17.42
C ASP A 807 38.67 -18.28 -18.60
N PRO A 808 39.41 -19.41 -18.56
CA PRO A 808 39.42 -20.42 -19.62
C PRO A 808 38.10 -21.20 -19.77
N VAL A 809 37.16 -21.12 -18.82
CA VAL A 809 35.88 -21.86 -18.89
C VAL A 809 34.74 -20.99 -19.43
N ARG A 810 35.01 -19.72 -19.79
CA ARG A 810 34.03 -18.82 -20.40
C ARG A 810 33.75 -19.20 -21.85
N ALA A 811 32.84 -20.16 -22.03
CA ALA A 811 32.43 -20.64 -23.35
C ALA A 811 32.11 -19.49 -24.33
N VAL A 812 31.36 -18.47 -23.91
CA VAL A 812 30.98 -17.35 -24.81
C VAL A 812 32.18 -16.63 -25.46
N ALA A 813 33.34 -16.57 -24.80
CA ALA A 813 34.53 -15.96 -25.37
C ALA A 813 35.09 -16.80 -26.54
N TYR A 814 35.01 -18.13 -26.46
CA TYR A 814 35.36 -19.04 -27.55
C TYR A 814 34.39 -18.96 -28.74
N LEU A 815 33.09 -18.80 -28.47
CA LEU A 815 32.09 -18.54 -29.52
C LEU A 815 32.42 -17.25 -30.28
N ASN A 816 32.63 -16.15 -29.55
CA ASN A 816 32.95 -14.86 -30.14
C ASN A 816 34.29 -14.87 -30.89
N LEU A 817 35.29 -15.58 -30.36
CA LEU A 817 36.59 -15.78 -31.00
C LEU A 817 36.44 -16.55 -32.33
N GLY A 818 35.64 -17.62 -32.36
CA GLY A 818 35.34 -18.36 -33.58
C GLY A 818 34.64 -17.50 -34.62
N ASP A 819 33.63 -16.71 -34.20
CA ASP A 819 32.93 -15.77 -35.08
C ASP A 819 33.85 -14.70 -35.67
N ALA A 820 34.84 -14.22 -34.92
CA ALA A 820 35.84 -13.26 -35.39
C ALA A 820 36.81 -13.90 -36.40
N TYR A 821 37.27 -15.13 -36.16
CA TYR A 821 38.13 -15.84 -37.12
C TYR A 821 37.41 -16.17 -38.43
N VAL A 822 36.11 -16.49 -38.40
CA VAL A 822 35.31 -16.67 -39.62
C VAL A 822 35.29 -15.39 -40.45
N LYS A 823 35.13 -14.22 -39.81
CA LYS A 823 35.14 -12.92 -40.52
C LYS A 823 36.48 -12.62 -41.20
N LEU A 824 37.57 -13.18 -40.67
CA LEU A 824 38.92 -13.08 -41.23
C LEU A 824 39.33 -14.26 -42.11
N GLN A 825 38.42 -15.18 -42.40
CA GLN A 825 38.69 -16.39 -43.19
C GLN A 825 39.82 -17.27 -42.62
N ARG A 826 40.03 -17.22 -41.30
CA ARG A 826 41.01 -18.05 -40.58
C ARG A 826 40.35 -19.34 -40.12
N THR A 827 40.05 -20.20 -41.09
CA THR A 827 39.25 -21.41 -40.92
C THR A 827 39.79 -22.39 -39.86
N PRO A 828 41.10 -22.70 -39.78
CA PRO A 828 41.64 -23.60 -38.76
C PRO A 828 41.40 -23.10 -37.33
N GLU A 829 41.63 -21.81 -37.08
CA GLU A 829 41.47 -21.20 -35.76
C GLU A 829 40.00 -21.04 -35.37
N ALA A 830 39.13 -20.73 -36.33
CA ALA A 830 37.68 -20.70 -36.12
C ALA A 830 37.15 -22.07 -35.68
N ARG A 831 37.59 -23.13 -36.36
CA ARG A 831 37.23 -24.52 -36.03
C ARG A 831 37.63 -24.87 -34.59
N GLN A 832 38.89 -24.59 -34.24
CA GLN A 832 39.40 -24.85 -32.89
C GLN A 832 38.59 -24.11 -31.81
N ALA A 833 38.23 -22.85 -32.05
CA ALA A 833 37.45 -22.06 -31.10
C ALA A 833 36.03 -22.60 -30.91
N TYR A 834 35.35 -23.01 -31.99
CA TYR A 834 34.01 -23.61 -31.90
C TYR A 834 34.02 -25.00 -31.25
N GLU A 835 35.04 -25.82 -31.50
CA GLU A 835 35.21 -27.10 -30.80
C GLU A 835 35.34 -26.89 -29.29
N GLN A 836 36.16 -25.91 -28.86
CA GLN A 836 36.29 -25.55 -27.45
C GLN A 836 34.98 -25.03 -26.85
N TYR A 837 34.22 -24.21 -27.58
CA TYR A 837 32.88 -23.78 -27.14
C TYR A 837 31.96 -24.97 -26.88
N LEU A 838 31.92 -25.93 -27.80
CA LEU A 838 31.04 -27.10 -27.69
C LEU A 838 31.47 -28.07 -26.59
N GLN A 839 32.77 -28.14 -26.28
CA GLN A 839 33.29 -28.88 -25.12
C GLN A 839 32.85 -28.24 -23.80
N LEU A 840 32.94 -26.91 -23.69
CA LEU A 840 32.59 -26.17 -22.47
C LEU A 840 31.07 -26.02 -22.26
N ALA A 841 30.28 -25.93 -23.34
CA ALA A 841 28.84 -25.66 -23.28
C ALA A 841 28.00 -26.54 -24.23
N PRO A 842 28.07 -27.89 -24.10
CA PRO A 842 27.45 -28.83 -25.04
C PRO A 842 25.92 -28.77 -25.09
N ALA A 843 25.28 -28.34 -23.98
CA ALA A 843 23.82 -28.21 -23.85
C ALA A 843 23.32 -26.76 -24.01
N SER A 844 24.18 -25.82 -24.42
CA SER A 844 23.76 -24.42 -24.61
C SER A 844 22.79 -24.26 -25.78
N HIS A 845 21.91 -23.26 -25.68
CA HIS A 845 20.96 -22.93 -26.76
C HIS A 845 21.66 -22.65 -28.10
N SER A 846 22.89 -22.12 -28.09
CA SER A 846 23.67 -21.84 -29.30
C SER A 846 24.45 -23.06 -29.81
N ALA A 847 24.55 -24.17 -29.06
CA ALA A 847 25.31 -25.36 -29.47
C ALA A 847 24.86 -25.95 -30.83
N PRO A 848 23.56 -26.06 -31.17
CA PRO A 848 23.15 -26.52 -32.49
C PRO A 848 23.65 -25.60 -33.63
N ALA A 849 23.56 -24.28 -33.44
CA ALA A 849 24.02 -23.31 -34.43
C ALA A 849 25.56 -23.33 -34.58
N VAL A 850 26.29 -23.52 -33.48
CA VAL A 850 27.76 -23.63 -33.52
C VAL A 850 28.20 -24.92 -34.19
N LYS A 851 27.50 -26.05 -33.99
CA LYS A 851 27.75 -27.29 -34.74
C LYS A 851 27.57 -27.07 -36.24
N GLN A 852 26.50 -26.41 -36.66
CA GLN A 852 26.28 -26.07 -38.07
C GLN A 852 27.41 -25.20 -38.65
N LYS A 853 27.86 -24.17 -37.90
CA LYS A 853 29.01 -23.35 -38.31
C LYS A 853 30.29 -24.19 -38.42
N LEU A 854 30.53 -25.09 -37.49
CA LEU A 854 31.69 -25.99 -37.47
C LEU A 854 31.68 -26.95 -38.67
N ASP A 855 30.52 -27.55 -38.98
CA ASP A 855 30.33 -28.45 -40.11
C ASP A 855 30.54 -27.70 -41.45
N ALA A 856 30.03 -26.47 -41.57
CA ALA A 856 30.21 -25.63 -42.75
C ALA A 856 31.68 -25.26 -43.01
N LEU A 857 32.48 -25.09 -41.96
CA LEU A 857 33.93 -24.87 -42.08
C LEU A 857 34.69 -26.12 -42.52
N GLY A 858 34.14 -27.32 -42.28
CA GLY A 858 34.71 -28.59 -42.72
C GLY A 858 34.42 -28.95 -44.18
N ALA A 859 33.36 -28.40 -44.77
CA ALA A 859 32.97 -28.64 -46.17
C ALA A 859 33.71 -27.76 -47.20
N ALA A 860 34.58 -26.85 -46.73
CA ALA A 860 35.32 -25.87 -47.55
C ALA A 860 36.80 -26.25 -47.78
N GLN A 861 37.21 -27.47 -47.44
CA GLN A 861 38.47 -28.12 -47.85
C GLN A 861 38.20 -29.01 -49.06
#